data_AF-A0A9Q9DT83-F1
#
_entry.id   AF-A0A9Q9DT83-F1
#
_cell.length_a   1.000
_cell.length_b   1.000
_cell.length_c   1.000
_cell.angle_alpha   90.00
_cell.angle_beta   90.00
_cell.angle_gamma   90.00
#
_symmetry.space_group_name_H-M   'P 1'
#
loop_
_entity.id
_entity.type
_entity.pdbx_description
1 polymer ?
#
loop_
_entity_poly.entity_id
_entity_poly.type
_entity_poly.pdbx_seq_one_letter_code
_entity_poly.pdbx_strand_id
1 'polypeptide(L)'
;MSDSVVDPAARDKYLLQVTAGPSYNPSDHKPVAVNETDATHIESDILSAWIRVRIKDYHGLPRGSPSSSPYFNHPQHTSDRYSIAYSFIPKKDMSGSDLVMGFDYGHSIKHQLPPGFRYAMKIATSLLDPGLYSDPYSDQPYLYGPALSSFFAFRIGEKTSIMSPSDQLSQLDQESDSVIEEGAYGSGAEIRETLKMPSRWKKRRKFYLDANALANFTFEKDRMYHVDFFNPHLDFANFALRLPGFSISVARYIDEKTHHLRYVLKNRKTDEVLIVVIFRLLYGKELKEVLEQEKSNESVPSTIAADESRKDKDHDELTKGHNTEKDGGYAHRRASTPAEIPGEPGPEAANPDHDNQNALGYAGQATAAVSGLTSTVAAAYRALGFGNSSSSASDSDASSRNSSPHSSGQSTIAKIDNIDNQTVERFLQDQTILALLTIQRSKMQTQQSFWQFFLLSFLSLLAIRYVSSASTTPQIPDAINASVCESQDQPNPIASIYPNNATGVLNGTISVVPISLDLARQLIPSQYRILEHAYRHLLPSFPKNMYPAVVQAVHDHDIQASGFKVPDFSRAGIEFPFLDLLGDNSTSFKWVPSLLISSDNTLAIQGSEAYGTTTYPATFNPTCDAYKAVTDAKRPGTTSYIGRSTNSSASGTACVDTQFSATTKQAYPLNFFVNVTNQIIFADGKSCDNMIRFFNTSLSTAPNTIQTVKGTVRAKILPFKDEQVWNDVYGIRLASAFIENNYLPCENFRGYGSSD
;
A
#
# COMPACT_ATOMS: atom_id res chain seq x y z
N MET A 1 -31.02 -6.08 5.25
CA MET A 1 -30.22 -6.01 4.00
C MET A 1 -28.83 -5.63 4.43
N SER A 2 -27.95 -6.62 4.57
CA SER A 2 -26.78 -6.51 5.47
C SER A 2 -25.68 -7.54 5.16
N ASP A 3 -25.86 -8.33 4.09
CA ASP A 3 -25.19 -9.63 3.96
C ASP A 3 -24.04 -9.58 2.91
N SER A 4 -23.72 -8.37 2.44
CA SER A 4 -22.83 -8.10 1.28
C SER A 4 -21.44 -7.58 1.65
N VAL A 5 -21.05 -7.63 2.94
CA VAL A 5 -19.72 -7.24 3.41
C VAL A 5 -19.09 -8.41 4.16
N VAL A 6 -17.91 -8.84 3.71
CA VAL A 6 -17.16 -9.90 4.39
C VAL A 6 -16.65 -9.39 5.74
N ASP A 7 -16.93 -10.17 6.79
CA ASP A 7 -16.48 -9.94 8.17
C ASP A 7 -15.35 -10.92 8.53
N PRO A 8 -14.08 -10.46 8.66
CA PRO A 8 -12.96 -11.32 9.05
C PRO A 8 -13.10 -11.99 10.42
N ALA A 9 -13.89 -11.43 11.34
CA ALA A 9 -14.10 -12.02 12.67
C ALA A 9 -15.07 -13.21 12.62
N ALA A 10 -15.97 -13.25 11.64
CA ALA A 10 -16.98 -14.30 11.46
C ALA A 10 -16.55 -15.36 10.45
N ARG A 11 -15.30 -15.82 10.53
CA ARG A 11 -14.66 -16.78 9.62
C ARG A 11 -15.47 -18.07 9.40
N ASP A 12 -16.24 -18.50 10.40
CA ASP A 12 -17.16 -19.65 10.36
C ASP A 12 -18.28 -19.55 9.31
N LYS A 13 -18.57 -18.33 8.82
CA LYS A 13 -19.59 -18.06 7.80
C LYS A 13 -19.07 -18.14 6.36
N TYR A 14 -17.79 -18.43 6.16
CA TYR A 14 -17.12 -18.41 4.86
C TYR A 14 -16.33 -19.69 4.61
N LEU A 15 -16.47 -20.32 3.44
CA LEU A 15 -15.62 -21.42 3.00
C LEU A 15 -14.94 -21.07 1.67
N LEU A 16 -13.64 -21.28 1.59
CA LEU A 16 -12.90 -21.14 0.34
C LEU A 16 -13.06 -22.40 -0.51
N GLN A 17 -13.69 -22.29 -1.68
CA GLN A 17 -13.73 -23.36 -2.68
C GLN A 17 -12.65 -23.09 -3.73
N VAL A 18 -11.80 -24.08 -4.00
CA VAL A 18 -10.79 -24.00 -5.07
C VAL A 18 -11.16 -24.98 -6.18
N THR A 19 -11.17 -24.49 -7.43
CA THR A 19 -11.40 -25.31 -8.63
C THR A 19 -10.37 -24.99 -9.69
N ALA A 20 -10.12 -25.92 -10.62
CA ALA A 20 -9.26 -25.65 -11.76
C ALA A 20 -9.77 -26.32 -13.05
N GLY A 21 -9.58 -25.65 -14.18
CA GLY A 21 -10.03 -26.07 -15.51
C GLY A 21 -9.11 -25.58 -16.64
N PRO A 22 -9.31 -26.07 -17.88
CA PRO A 22 -8.55 -25.65 -19.06
C PRO A 22 -9.15 -24.40 -19.74
N SER A 23 -10.28 -23.88 -19.26
CA SER A 23 -11.05 -22.78 -19.85
C SER A 23 -11.54 -21.83 -18.75
N TYR A 24 -12.31 -20.78 -19.10
CA TYR A 24 -13.03 -19.97 -18.11
C TYR A 24 -14.42 -20.52 -17.74
N ASN A 25 -14.86 -21.63 -18.34
CA ASN A 25 -16.20 -22.19 -18.14
C ASN A 25 -16.23 -23.11 -16.90
N PRO A 26 -16.98 -22.78 -15.83
CA PRO A 26 -16.97 -23.56 -14.59
C PRO A 26 -17.42 -25.02 -14.75
N SER A 27 -18.13 -25.38 -15.82
CA SER A 27 -18.49 -26.79 -16.09
C SER A 27 -17.30 -27.65 -16.55
N ASP A 28 -16.21 -27.04 -17.01
CA ASP A 28 -14.97 -27.74 -17.41
C ASP A 28 -13.99 -27.89 -16.23
N HIS A 29 -14.37 -27.39 -15.04
CA HIS A 29 -13.51 -27.36 -13.85
C HIS A 29 -13.70 -28.59 -12.96
N LYS A 30 -12.62 -28.96 -12.27
CA LYS A 30 -12.61 -29.95 -11.18
C LYS A 30 -12.36 -29.25 -9.85
N PRO A 31 -12.95 -29.70 -8.73
CA PRO A 31 -12.50 -29.30 -7.39
C PRO A 31 -11.02 -29.63 -7.20
N VAL A 32 -10.28 -28.74 -6.54
CA VAL A 32 -8.86 -28.97 -6.22
C VAL A 32 -8.75 -29.47 -4.78
N ALA A 33 -8.02 -30.57 -4.59
CA ALA A 33 -7.70 -31.14 -3.29
C ALA A 33 -6.63 -30.28 -2.58
N VAL A 34 -7.06 -29.25 -1.85
CA VAL A 34 -6.14 -28.28 -1.23
C VAL A 34 -5.33 -28.92 -0.10
N ASN A 35 -4.01 -28.66 -0.08
CA ASN A 35 -3.02 -29.22 0.86
C ASN A 35 -2.79 -30.75 0.79
N GLU A 36 -3.54 -31.50 -0.01
CA GLU A 36 -3.42 -32.97 -0.12
C GLU A 36 -2.18 -33.42 -0.94
N THR A 37 -1.89 -34.73 -0.85
CA THR A 37 -0.80 -35.40 -1.58
C THR A 37 -1.08 -35.63 -3.06
N ASP A 38 -2.32 -35.44 -3.52
CA ASP A 38 -2.75 -35.86 -4.86
C ASP A 38 -2.96 -34.65 -5.77
N ALA A 39 -2.29 -34.65 -6.93
CA ALA A 39 -2.37 -33.55 -7.88
C ALA A 39 -3.63 -33.63 -8.76
N THR A 40 -4.38 -32.53 -8.87
CA THR A 40 -5.59 -32.45 -9.68
C THR A 40 -5.22 -32.43 -11.16
N HIS A 41 -5.53 -33.51 -11.90
CA HIS A 41 -5.18 -33.64 -13.31
C HIS A 41 -6.18 -32.94 -14.26
N ILE A 42 -5.66 -32.11 -15.14
CA ILE A 42 -6.38 -31.42 -16.23
C ILE A 42 -5.81 -31.87 -17.57
N GLU A 43 -6.71 -32.16 -18.50
CA GLU A 43 -6.41 -32.60 -19.85
C GLU A 43 -7.11 -31.67 -20.84
N SER A 44 -6.41 -31.27 -21.91
CA SER A 44 -6.92 -30.35 -22.95
C SER A 44 -6.23 -30.65 -24.29
N ASP A 45 -6.70 -30.07 -25.40
CA ASP A 45 -6.05 -30.24 -26.72
C ASP A 45 -4.65 -29.59 -26.80
N ILE A 46 -4.28 -28.76 -25.81
CA ILE A 46 -3.08 -27.91 -25.83
C ILE A 46 -2.04 -28.30 -24.77
N LEU A 47 -2.46 -28.90 -23.65
CA LEU A 47 -1.58 -29.46 -22.62
C LEU A 47 -2.25 -30.54 -21.77
N SER A 48 -1.41 -31.29 -21.05
CA SER A 48 -1.78 -32.08 -19.86
C SER A 48 -1.13 -31.42 -18.64
N ALA A 49 -1.83 -31.31 -17.50
CA ALA A 49 -1.31 -30.65 -16.29
C ALA A 49 -1.78 -31.30 -14.99
N TRP A 50 -0.89 -31.29 -13.99
CA TRP A 50 -1.12 -31.80 -12.63
C TRP A 50 -0.95 -30.65 -11.64
N ILE A 51 -2.06 -30.21 -11.03
CA ILE A 51 -2.11 -29.00 -10.21
C ILE A 51 -2.15 -29.36 -8.72
N ARG A 52 -1.30 -28.73 -7.91
CA ARG A 52 -1.30 -28.81 -6.45
C ARG A 52 -1.48 -27.40 -5.88
N VAL A 53 -2.58 -27.16 -5.17
CA VAL A 53 -2.80 -25.88 -4.45
C VAL A 53 -2.61 -26.11 -2.96
N ARG A 54 -1.81 -25.26 -2.32
CA ARG A 54 -1.49 -25.34 -0.89
C ARG A 54 -1.80 -24.00 -0.24
N ILE A 55 -2.46 -24.01 0.91
CA ILE A 55 -2.90 -22.80 1.62
C ILE A 55 -2.65 -22.99 3.12
N LYS A 56 -1.92 -22.07 3.74
CA LYS A 56 -1.59 -22.08 5.17
C LYS A 56 -2.79 -21.55 5.97
N ASP A 57 -3.17 -22.28 7.01
CA ASP A 57 -4.39 -22.05 7.80
C ASP A 57 -5.68 -22.13 6.95
N TYR A 58 -5.76 -23.11 6.03
CA TYR A 58 -6.91 -23.33 5.13
C TYR A 58 -8.24 -23.55 5.87
N HIS A 59 -9.33 -23.07 5.28
CA HIS A 59 -10.71 -23.32 5.71
C HIS A 59 -11.63 -23.23 4.49
N GLY A 60 -12.17 -24.36 4.05
CA GLY A 60 -12.75 -24.45 2.71
C GLY A 60 -13.34 -25.80 2.38
N LEU A 61 -13.47 -26.06 1.08
CA LEU A 61 -14.01 -27.29 0.49
C LEU A 61 -12.99 -27.95 -0.45
N PRO A 62 -12.91 -29.29 -0.55
CA PRO A 62 -13.75 -30.29 0.12
C PRO A 62 -13.63 -30.32 1.65
N ARG A 63 -14.69 -30.77 2.33
CA ARG A 63 -14.67 -30.96 3.79
C ARG A 63 -13.70 -32.09 4.16
N GLY A 64 -12.73 -31.77 5.03
CA GLY A 64 -11.73 -32.73 5.51
C GLY A 64 -10.31 -32.42 5.06
N SER A 65 -10.13 -31.62 3.99
CA SER A 65 -8.80 -31.24 3.50
C SER A 65 -7.96 -30.53 4.58
N PRO A 66 -6.66 -30.85 4.73
CA PRO A 66 -5.81 -30.32 5.79
C PRO A 66 -5.78 -28.79 5.87
N SER A 67 -5.70 -28.25 7.09
CA SER A 67 -5.55 -26.82 7.34
C SER A 67 -4.16 -26.28 6.98
N SER A 68 -3.18 -27.14 6.71
CA SER A 68 -1.83 -26.79 6.28
C SER A 68 -1.16 -27.98 5.57
N SER A 69 -0.03 -27.76 4.91
CA SER A 69 0.74 -28.76 4.16
C SER A 69 2.20 -28.79 4.63
N PRO A 70 2.90 -29.95 4.62
CA PRO A 70 4.33 -30.07 4.93
C PRO A 70 5.23 -29.09 4.16
N TYR A 71 4.81 -28.71 2.95
CA TYR A 71 5.39 -27.64 2.14
C TYR A 71 5.77 -26.38 2.95
N PHE A 72 4.91 -25.91 3.85
CA PHE A 72 5.16 -24.69 4.64
C PHE A 72 6.19 -24.85 5.77
N ASN A 73 6.71 -26.06 5.97
CA ASN A 73 7.86 -26.36 6.82
C ASN A 73 9.17 -26.47 6.03
N HIS A 74 9.11 -26.56 4.69
CA HIS A 74 10.29 -26.62 3.84
C HIS A 74 11.11 -25.33 3.98
N PRO A 75 12.47 -25.37 4.06
CA PRO A 75 13.27 -24.18 4.31
C PRO A 75 13.06 -23.02 3.33
N GLN A 76 12.70 -23.32 2.07
CA GLN A 76 12.40 -22.29 1.07
C GLN A 76 11.04 -21.59 1.25
N HIS A 77 10.10 -22.18 2.01
CA HIS A 77 8.68 -21.79 2.04
C HIS A 77 8.12 -21.49 3.45
N THR A 78 8.98 -21.44 4.47
CA THR A 78 8.59 -21.12 5.87
C THR A 78 7.80 -19.81 6.00
N SER A 79 8.09 -18.83 5.15
CA SER A 79 7.40 -17.55 5.05
C SER A 79 6.01 -17.61 4.43
N ASP A 80 5.76 -18.60 3.57
CA ASP A 80 4.71 -18.51 2.56
C ASP A 80 3.32 -18.78 3.14
N ARG A 81 2.30 -18.20 2.51
CA ARG A 81 0.88 -18.37 2.88
C ARG A 81 0.13 -19.26 1.89
N TYR A 82 0.57 -19.32 0.64
CA TYR A 82 0.01 -20.21 -0.37
C TYR A 82 1.03 -20.60 -1.44
N SER A 83 0.73 -21.66 -2.17
CA SER A 83 1.42 -22.14 -3.37
C SER A 83 0.39 -22.58 -4.41
N ILE A 84 0.64 -22.24 -5.67
CA ILE A 84 -0.07 -22.73 -6.86
C ILE A 84 0.98 -23.41 -7.73
N ALA A 85 1.21 -24.69 -7.45
CA ALA A 85 2.14 -25.52 -8.19
C ALA A 85 1.43 -26.22 -9.35
N TYR A 86 2.09 -26.32 -10.50
CA TYR A 86 1.65 -27.22 -11.56
C TYR A 86 2.82 -27.78 -12.36
N SER A 87 2.73 -29.09 -12.61
CA SER A 87 3.54 -29.80 -13.60
C SER A 87 2.73 -29.86 -14.89
N PHE A 88 3.30 -29.53 -16.04
CA PHE A 88 2.56 -29.54 -17.32
C PHE A 88 3.40 -29.97 -18.51
N ILE A 89 2.73 -30.51 -19.54
CA ILE A 89 3.31 -30.98 -20.80
C ILE A 89 2.59 -30.29 -21.96
N PRO A 90 3.27 -29.43 -22.75
CA PRO A 90 2.73 -28.85 -23.97
C PRO A 90 2.45 -29.91 -25.04
N LYS A 91 1.28 -29.83 -25.71
CA LYS A 91 0.97 -30.64 -26.90
C LYS A 91 1.37 -29.96 -28.21
N LYS A 92 1.90 -28.75 -28.14
CA LYS A 92 2.44 -27.94 -29.24
C LYS A 92 3.55 -27.03 -28.71
N ASP A 93 4.53 -26.70 -29.55
CA ASP A 93 5.59 -25.76 -29.18
C ASP A 93 5.01 -24.36 -28.93
N MET A 94 5.44 -23.70 -27.86
CA MET A 94 4.97 -22.35 -27.51
C MET A 94 6.15 -21.45 -27.11
N SER A 95 6.25 -20.25 -27.71
CA SER A 95 7.33 -19.32 -27.38
C SER A 95 7.21 -18.81 -25.94
N GLY A 96 8.36 -18.62 -25.27
CA GLY A 96 8.43 -17.91 -23.99
C GLY A 96 7.91 -16.47 -24.05
N SER A 97 7.87 -15.87 -25.25
CA SER A 97 7.23 -14.56 -25.49
C SER A 97 5.70 -14.61 -25.58
N ASP A 98 5.11 -15.79 -25.83
CA ASP A 98 3.67 -15.94 -26.06
C ASP A 98 2.93 -16.39 -24.78
N LEU A 99 3.58 -17.10 -23.85
CA LEU A 99 2.95 -17.50 -22.58
C LEU A 99 3.06 -16.45 -21.47
N VAL A 100 1.92 -16.19 -20.83
CA VAL A 100 1.77 -15.26 -19.71
C VAL A 100 1.05 -15.91 -18.54
N MET A 101 1.40 -15.48 -17.32
CA MET A 101 0.71 -15.87 -16.09
C MET A 101 0.24 -14.62 -15.35
N GLY A 102 -0.90 -14.73 -14.67
CA GLY A 102 -1.35 -13.70 -13.73
C GLY A 102 -2.76 -13.93 -13.25
N PHE A 103 -3.53 -12.85 -13.10
CA PHE A 103 -4.90 -12.90 -12.63
C PHE A 103 -5.80 -11.93 -13.38
N ASP A 104 -7.10 -12.24 -13.43
CA ASP A 104 -8.11 -11.46 -14.13
C ASP A 104 -9.53 -11.68 -13.54
N TYR A 105 -10.43 -10.75 -13.87
CA TYR A 105 -11.85 -10.82 -13.53
C TYR A 105 -12.70 -10.82 -14.81
N GLY A 106 -13.80 -11.58 -14.79
CA GLY A 106 -14.75 -11.63 -15.91
C GLY A 106 -15.68 -10.41 -16.02
N HIS A 107 -15.48 -9.39 -15.18
CA HIS A 107 -16.33 -8.22 -15.02
C HIS A 107 -15.53 -7.01 -14.51
N SER A 108 -16.02 -5.79 -14.76
CA SER A 108 -15.42 -4.55 -14.27
C SER A 108 -15.36 -4.50 -12.74
N ILE A 109 -14.18 -4.21 -12.19
CA ILE A 109 -13.94 -3.89 -10.78
C ILE A 109 -13.85 -2.37 -10.50
N LYS A 110 -14.21 -1.54 -11.49
CA LYS A 110 -14.05 -0.07 -11.47
C LYS A 110 -14.66 0.60 -10.23
N HIS A 111 -15.71 0.02 -9.64
CA HIS A 111 -16.39 0.51 -8.44
C HIS A 111 -15.59 0.33 -7.13
N GLN A 112 -14.56 -0.52 -7.14
CA GLN A 112 -13.68 -0.75 -5.99
C GLN A 112 -12.28 -0.15 -6.15
N LEU A 113 -11.92 0.35 -7.34
CA LEU A 113 -10.60 0.95 -7.56
C LEU A 113 -10.48 2.28 -6.79
N PRO A 114 -9.44 2.46 -5.95
CA PRO A 114 -9.22 3.73 -5.28
C PRO A 114 -8.82 4.82 -6.28
N PRO A 115 -9.14 6.10 -6.01
CA PRO A 115 -8.62 7.23 -6.78
C PRO A 115 -7.09 7.15 -6.95
N GLY A 116 -6.60 7.53 -8.14
CA GLY A 116 -5.17 7.51 -8.46
C GLY A 116 -4.59 6.14 -8.88
N PHE A 117 -5.35 5.04 -8.85
CA PHE A 117 -4.83 3.71 -9.18
C PHE A 117 -4.14 3.63 -10.56
N ARG A 118 -4.57 4.40 -11.57
CA ARG A 118 -3.91 4.47 -12.90
C ARG A 118 -2.43 4.87 -12.82
N TYR A 119 -2.08 5.78 -11.91
CA TYR A 119 -0.69 6.21 -11.68
C TYR A 119 0.11 5.17 -10.89
N ALA A 120 -0.46 4.63 -9.82
CA ALA A 120 0.23 3.63 -9.00
C ALA A 120 0.52 2.33 -9.78
N MET A 121 -0.40 1.93 -10.68
CA MET A 121 -0.18 0.87 -11.67
C MET A 121 0.96 1.22 -12.63
N LYS A 122 0.95 2.41 -13.25
CA LYS A 122 2.04 2.87 -14.14
C LYS A 122 3.40 2.89 -13.45
N ILE A 123 3.47 3.25 -12.16
CA ILE A 123 4.72 3.17 -11.39
C ILE A 123 5.13 1.71 -11.19
N ALA A 124 4.21 0.81 -10.82
CA ALA A 124 4.53 -0.59 -10.62
C ALA A 124 5.05 -1.28 -11.89
N THR A 125 4.41 -1.06 -13.04
CA THR A 125 4.83 -1.59 -14.35
C THR A 125 6.05 -0.89 -14.95
N SER A 126 6.52 0.25 -14.38
CA SER A 126 7.72 0.95 -14.88
C SER A 126 8.93 0.82 -13.96
N LEU A 127 8.73 0.58 -12.65
CA LEU A 127 9.79 0.65 -11.63
C LEU A 127 10.03 -0.68 -10.89
N LEU A 128 9.00 -1.52 -10.72
CA LEU A 128 9.07 -2.72 -9.87
C LEU A 128 9.21 -4.01 -10.68
N ASP A 129 8.55 -4.07 -11.83
CA ASP A 129 8.61 -5.20 -12.76
C ASP A 129 8.15 -4.77 -14.17
N PRO A 130 9.08 -4.45 -15.09
CA PRO A 130 8.74 -3.99 -16.45
C PRO A 130 8.23 -5.11 -17.38
N GLY A 131 8.17 -6.36 -16.91
CA GLY A 131 7.49 -7.43 -17.65
C GLY A 131 5.96 -7.33 -17.56
N LEU A 132 5.43 -6.54 -16.63
CA LEU A 132 4.01 -6.53 -16.32
C LEU A 132 3.20 -5.63 -17.26
N TYR A 133 2.02 -6.11 -17.61
CA TYR A 133 1.00 -5.35 -18.31
C TYR A 133 -0.38 -5.65 -17.72
N SER A 134 -1.20 -4.62 -17.66
CA SER A 134 -2.48 -4.64 -16.96
C SER A 134 -3.42 -3.59 -17.52
N ASP A 135 -4.72 -3.87 -17.45
CA ASP A 135 -5.73 -2.83 -17.50
C ASP A 135 -6.80 -3.09 -16.43
N PRO A 136 -6.71 -2.44 -15.26
CA PRO A 136 -7.74 -2.53 -14.24
C PRO A 136 -9.00 -1.72 -14.58
N TYR A 137 -8.93 -0.82 -15.57
CA TYR A 137 -10.04 -0.02 -16.08
C TYR A 137 -10.69 -0.65 -17.33
N SER A 138 -10.32 -1.88 -17.67
CA SER A 138 -11.07 -2.73 -18.60
C SER A 138 -12.41 -3.18 -17.97
N ASP A 139 -13.37 -3.58 -18.82
CA ASP A 139 -14.58 -4.30 -18.38
C ASP A 139 -14.33 -5.79 -18.09
N GLN A 140 -13.15 -6.29 -18.45
CA GLN A 140 -12.54 -7.54 -17.97
C GLN A 140 -11.10 -7.23 -17.53
N PRO A 141 -10.91 -6.80 -16.27
CA PRO A 141 -9.64 -6.29 -15.80
C PRO A 141 -8.65 -7.39 -15.47
N TYR A 142 -7.38 -7.15 -15.79
CA TYR A 142 -6.29 -8.12 -15.69
C TYR A 142 -4.98 -7.51 -15.23
N LEU A 143 -4.09 -8.34 -14.68
CA LEU A 143 -2.66 -8.08 -14.56
C LEU A 143 -1.89 -9.39 -14.81
N TYR A 144 -1.04 -9.37 -15.84
CA TYR A 144 -0.23 -10.51 -16.25
C TYR A 144 1.25 -10.10 -16.39
N GLY A 145 2.14 -11.09 -16.29
CA GLY A 145 3.53 -11.01 -16.74
C GLY A 145 3.90 -12.20 -17.64
N PRO A 146 5.03 -12.15 -18.36
CA PRO A 146 5.61 -13.32 -19.02
C PRO A 146 5.71 -14.50 -18.07
N ALA A 147 5.31 -15.68 -18.50
CA ALA A 147 5.25 -16.87 -17.63
C ALA A 147 6.62 -17.12 -16.95
N LEU A 148 7.70 -16.99 -17.71
CA LEU A 148 9.08 -17.19 -17.25
C LEU A 148 9.62 -16.10 -16.29
N SER A 149 9.02 -14.90 -16.23
CA SER A 149 9.30 -13.92 -15.18
C SER A 149 8.34 -14.04 -13.99
N SER A 150 7.21 -14.75 -14.17
CA SER A 150 6.14 -14.89 -13.19
C SER A 150 6.31 -16.10 -12.27
N PHE A 151 6.80 -17.24 -12.80
CA PHE A 151 7.05 -18.46 -12.00
C PHE A 151 8.13 -18.24 -10.94
N PHE A 152 7.84 -18.57 -9.68
CA PHE A 152 8.75 -18.42 -8.55
C PHE A 152 9.77 -19.55 -8.45
N ALA A 153 9.37 -20.76 -8.77
CA ALA A 153 10.27 -21.86 -9.09
C ALA A 153 9.99 -22.38 -10.51
N PHE A 154 11.04 -22.86 -11.18
CA PHE A 154 10.93 -23.49 -12.50
C PHE A 154 11.93 -24.62 -12.63
N ARG A 155 11.43 -25.82 -12.91
CA ARG A 155 12.24 -27.02 -13.17
C ARG A 155 11.91 -27.56 -14.56
N ILE A 156 12.90 -27.58 -15.44
CA ILE A 156 12.75 -28.16 -16.79
C ILE A 156 12.99 -29.67 -16.68
N GLY A 157 11.96 -30.47 -16.95
CA GLY A 157 12.04 -31.93 -16.97
C GLY A 157 12.41 -32.48 -18.34
N GLU A 158 12.09 -33.76 -18.53
CA GLU A 158 12.46 -34.55 -19.69
C GLU A 158 11.28 -34.73 -20.68
N LYS A 159 11.59 -35.11 -21.92
CA LYS A 159 10.57 -35.48 -22.92
C LYS A 159 9.88 -36.80 -22.55
N THR A 160 8.57 -36.86 -22.76
CA THR A 160 7.73 -38.02 -22.47
C THR A 160 8.14 -39.29 -23.22
N SER A 161 8.84 -39.14 -24.35
CA SER A 161 9.46 -40.24 -25.12
C SER A 161 10.70 -40.87 -24.46
N ILE A 162 11.24 -40.26 -23.41
CA ILE A 162 12.43 -40.70 -22.68
C ILE A 162 12.07 -41.11 -21.24
N MET A 163 11.16 -40.38 -20.58
CA MET A 163 10.67 -40.70 -19.24
C MET A 163 9.17 -40.39 -19.14
N SER A 164 8.35 -41.32 -18.61
CA SER A 164 6.90 -41.13 -18.60
C SER A 164 6.45 -39.98 -17.67
N PRO A 165 5.28 -39.37 -17.89
CA PRO A 165 4.76 -38.34 -16.99
C PRO A 165 4.65 -38.82 -15.54
N SER A 166 4.23 -40.07 -15.34
CA SER A 166 4.13 -40.71 -14.02
C SER A 166 5.48 -40.88 -13.33
N ASP A 167 6.54 -41.23 -14.06
CA ASP A 167 7.89 -41.37 -13.48
C ASP A 167 8.46 -39.99 -13.11
N GLN A 168 8.26 -38.99 -13.98
CA GLN A 168 8.69 -37.60 -13.76
C GLN A 168 8.00 -36.93 -12.56
N LEU A 169 6.72 -37.26 -12.32
CA LEU A 169 5.99 -36.84 -11.11
C LEU A 169 6.46 -37.61 -9.88
N SER A 170 6.62 -38.93 -9.99
CA SER A 170 7.12 -39.78 -8.90
C SER A 170 8.52 -39.38 -8.45
N GLN A 171 9.38 -38.95 -9.38
CA GLN A 171 10.71 -38.43 -9.09
C GLN A 171 10.64 -37.10 -8.30
N LEU A 172 9.77 -36.16 -8.70
CA LEU A 172 9.56 -34.91 -7.95
C LEU A 172 9.02 -35.17 -6.54
N ASP A 173 8.08 -36.11 -6.41
CA ASP A 173 7.49 -36.45 -5.11
C ASP A 173 8.54 -37.15 -4.20
N GLN A 174 9.40 -38.03 -4.75
CA GLN A 174 10.46 -38.72 -4.00
C GLN A 174 11.68 -37.85 -3.65
N GLU A 175 12.11 -36.96 -4.55
CA GLU A 175 13.29 -36.12 -4.33
C GLU A 175 13.02 -34.98 -3.34
N SER A 176 11.79 -34.45 -3.33
CA SER A 176 11.52 -33.15 -2.69
C SER A 176 10.13 -32.99 -2.08
N ASP A 177 9.39 -34.08 -1.78
CA ASP A 177 8.04 -34.02 -1.18
C ASP A 177 7.08 -33.09 -1.96
N SER A 178 7.08 -33.25 -3.29
CA SER A 178 6.35 -32.41 -4.25
C SER A 178 6.78 -30.93 -4.30
N VAL A 179 7.83 -30.50 -3.59
CA VAL A 179 8.35 -29.13 -3.63
C VAL A 179 9.13 -28.93 -4.92
N ILE A 180 8.78 -27.92 -5.72
CA ILE A 180 9.44 -27.62 -6.98
C ILE A 180 10.60 -26.66 -6.70
N GLU A 181 11.83 -27.13 -6.82
CA GLU A 181 13.02 -26.29 -6.77
C GLU A 181 13.45 -25.78 -8.16
N GLU A 182 14.16 -24.66 -8.18
CA GLU A 182 14.68 -24.04 -9.42
C GLU A 182 15.83 -24.87 -10.02
N GLY A 183 15.64 -25.41 -11.22
CA GLY A 183 16.69 -26.21 -11.87
C GLY A 183 16.24 -26.92 -13.15
N ALA A 184 16.78 -28.11 -13.38
CA ALA A 184 16.37 -29.03 -14.44
C ALA A 184 16.84 -30.45 -14.13
N TYR A 185 16.40 -31.42 -14.94
CA TYR A 185 16.97 -32.77 -15.02
C TYR A 185 16.88 -33.29 -16.47
N GLY A 186 17.60 -34.38 -16.77
CA GLY A 186 17.70 -34.91 -18.13
C GLY A 186 18.23 -33.88 -19.14
N SER A 187 17.73 -33.94 -20.39
CA SER A 187 18.02 -32.96 -21.44
C SER A 187 17.53 -31.54 -21.11
N GLY A 188 16.70 -31.36 -20.07
CA GLY A 188 16.36 -30.05 -19.54
C GLY A 188 17.57 -29.26 -19.02
N ALA A 189 18.65 -29.94 -18.61
CA ALA A 189 19.88 -29.29 -18.16
C ALA A 189 20.62 -28.60 -19.32
N GLU A 190 20.72 -29.25 -20.48
CA GLU A 190 21.36 -28.71 -21.69
C GLU A 190 20.63 -27.46 -22.21
N ILE A 191 19.29 -27.42 -22.11
CA ILE A 191 18.49 -26.23 -22.42
C ILE A 191 18.88 -25.05 -21.52
N ARG A 192 19.07 -25.29 -20.21
CA ARG A 192 19.46 -24.22 -19.27
C ARG A 192 20.89 -23.73 -19.53
N GLU A 193 21.82 -24.62 -19.85
CA GLU A 193 23.20 -24.26 -20.20
C GLU A 193 23.26 -23.45 -21.51
N THR A 194 22.63 -23.97 -22.57
CA THR A 194 22.58 -23.33 -23.90
C THR A 194 21.99 -21.92 -23.85
N LEU A 195 20.87 -21.76 -23.14
CA LEU A 195 20.21 -20.45 -22.95
C LEU A 195 20.85 -19.59 -21.84
N LYS A 196 21.93 -20.07 -21.20
CA LYS A 196 22.64 -19.40 -20.09
C LYS A 196 21.71 -19.03 -18.92
N MET A 197 20.68 -19.85 -18.70
CA MET A 197 19.59 -19.59 -17.77
C MET A 197 20.09 -19.58 -16.31
N PRO A 198 19.96 -18.47 -15.56
CA PRO A 198 20.54 -18.36 -14.23
C PRO A 198 20.04 -19.43 -13.25
N SER A 199 20.95 -20.02 -12.47
CA SER A 199 20.67 -21.12 -11.51
C SER A 199 19.96 -20.71 -10.21
N ARG A 200 19.57 -19.43 -10.05
CA ARG A 200 18.79 -18.95 -8.90
C ARG A 200 17.53 -18.26 -9.39
N TRP A 201 16.38 -18.60 -8.81
CA TRP A 201 15.08 -18.18 -9.34
C TRP A 201 14.93 -16.66 -9.49
N LYS A 202 15.34 -15.88 -8.48
CA LYS A 202 15.34 -14.40 -8.56
C LYS A 202 16.19 -13.85 -9.72
N LYS A 203 17.26 -14.55 -10.12
CA LYS A 203 18.05 -14.19 -11.30
C LYS A 203 17.38 -14.64 -12.60
N ARG A 204 16.75 -15.82 -12.65
CA ARG A 204 15.95 -16.26 -13.81
C ARG A 204 14.78 -15.30 -14.06
N ARG A 205 14.01 -14.94 -13.02
CA ARG A 205 12.89 -14.00 -13.12
C ARG A 205 13.32 -12.64 -13.67
N LYS A 206 14.49 -12.12 -13.28
CA LYS A 206 15.07 -10.89 -13.83
C LYS A 206 15.59 -11.06 -15.27
N PHE A 207 16.17 -12.22 -15.60
CA PHE A 207 16.68 -12.54 -16.95
C PHE A 207 15.54 -12.57 -17.99
N TYR A 208 14.40 -13.18 -17.65
CA TYR A 208 13.20 -13.21 -18.50
C TYR A 208 12.33 -11.93 -18.43
N LEU A 209 12.93 -10.80 -18.04
CA LEU A 209 12.40 -9.47 -18.38
C LEU A 209 12.92 -8.99 -19.75
N ASP A 210 13.99 -9.58 -20.28
CA ASP A 210 14.48 -9.28 -21.63
C ASP A 210 13.64 -10.00 -22.69
N ALA A 211 13.25 -9.25 -23.73
CA ALA A 211 12.41 -9.76 -24.81
C ALA A 211 13.12 -10.80 -25.68
N ASN A 212 14.45 -10.71 -25.83
CA ASN A 212 15.23 -11.66 -26.62
C ASN A 212 15.39 -12.98 -25.86
N ALA A 213 15.64 -12.93 -24.54
CA ALA A 213 15.63 -14.08 -23.66
C ALA A 213 14.29 -14.83 -23.72
N LEU A 214 13.16 -14.09 -23.63
CA LEU A 214 11.82 -14.65 -23.79
C LEU A 214 11.59 -15.29 -25.17
N ALA A 215 12.03 -14.62 -26.26
CA ALA A 215 11.87 -15.13 -27.63
C ALA A 215 12.74 -16.37 -27.91
N ASN A 216 13.94 -16.44 -27.33
CA ASN A 216 14.86 -17.57 -27.46
C ASN A 216 14.44 -18.81 -26.64
N PHE A 217 13.50 -18.67 -25.70
CA PHE A 217 12.94 -19.81 -24.99
C PHE A 217 11.72 -20.38 -25.73
N THR A 218 11.63 -21.71 -25.79
CA THR A 218 10.44 -22.43 -26.26
C THR A 218 10.03 -23.45 -25.20
N PHE A 219 8.75 -23.43 -24.84
CA PHE A 219 8.10 -24.54 -24.17
C PHE A 219 7.88 -25.63 -25.22
N GLU A 220 8.78 -26.61 -25.23
CA GLU A 220 8.78 -27.70 -26.21
C GLU A 220 7.55 -28.60 -26.06
N LYS A 221 7.01 -29.02 -27.20
CA LYS A 221 6.04 -30.11 -27.28
C LYS A 221 6.61 -31.38 -26.62
N ASP A 222 5.73 -32.11 -25.94
CA ASP A 222 5.98 -33.40 -25.30
C ASP A 222 7.06 -33.38 -24.19
N ARG A 223 7.43 -32.21 -23.62
CA ARG A 223 8.33 -32.07 -22.47
C ARG A 223 7.60 -31.70 -21.17
N MET A 224 8.00 -32.29 -20.05
CA MET A 224 7.56 -31.89 -18.71
C MET A 224 8.19 -30.56 -18.25
N TYR A 225 7.36 -29.67 -17.72
CA TYR A 225 7.78 -28.46 -17.02
C TYR A 225 7.10 -28.39 -15.66
N HIS A 226 7.86 -28.18 -14.59
CA HIS A 226 7.32 -27.96 -13.24
C HIS A 226 7.47 -26.49 -12.86
N VAL A 227 6.38 -25.87 -12.40
CA VAL A 227 6.38 -24.49 -11.90
C VAL A 227 5.69 -24.39 -10.56
N ASP A 228 6.18 -23.49 -9.72
CA ASP A 228 5.47 -23.08 -8.48
C ASP A 228 5.39 -21.56 -8.42
N PHE A 229 4.30 -21.09 -7.83
CA PHE A 229 3.96 -19.69 -7.65
C PHE A 229 3.44 -19.53 -6.22
N PHE A 230 4.27 -18.92 -5.38
CA PHE A 230 4.09 -18.84 -3.94
C PHE A 230 4.51 -17.48 -3.43
N ASN A 231 3.87 -16.98 -2.37
CA ASN A 231 4.35 -15.79 -1.65
C ASN A 231 3.81 -15.72 -0.21
N PRO A 232 4.41 -14.87 0.66
CA PRO A 232 4.00 -14.74 2.06
C PRO A 232 2.86 -13.73 2.29
N HIS A 233 2.28 -13.14 1.23
CA HIS A 233 1.52 -11.91 1.35
C HIS A 233 0.00 -12.11 1.30
N LEU A 234 -0.56 -12.96 0.44
CA LEU A 234 -2.01 -13.17 0.42
C LEU A 234 -2.43 -14.15 1.54
N ASP A 235 -3.19 -13.64 2.51
CA ASP A 235 -3.66 -14.41 3.66
C ASP A 235 -5.15 -14.71 3.54
N PHE A 236 -5.46 -15.81 2.84
CA PHE A 236 -6.81 -16.33 2.65
C PHE A 236 -7.56 -16.60 3.97
N ALA A 237 -6.84 -16.91 5.05
CA ALA A 237 -7.41 -17.28 6.34
C ALA A 237 -7.95 -16.09 7.15
N ASN A 238 -7.48 -14.88 6.84
CA ASN A 238 -7.78 -13.63 7.54
C ASN A 238 -8.29 -12.52 6.60
N PHE A 239 -8.53 -12.84 5.32
CA PHE A 239 -8.87 -11.91 4.23
C PHE A 239 -7.96 -10.68 4.20
N ALA A 240 -6.65 -10.89 4.15
CA ALA A 240 -5.66 -9.82 4.32
C ALA A 240 -4.44 -9.90 3.37
N LEU A 241 -3.83 -8.75 3.13
CA LEU A 241 -2.53 -8.58 2.46
C LEU A 241 -1.45 -8.31 3.51
N ARG A 242 -0.67 -9.33 3.83
CA ARG A 242 0.47 -9.29 4.76
C ARG A 242 1.69 -8.70 4.08
N LEU A 243 2.42 -7.86 4.81
CA LEU A 243 3.58 -7.11 4.32
C LEU A 243 4.70 -7.11 5.37
N PRO A 244 5.94 -6.77 4.99
CA PRO A 244 7.02 -6.61 5.95
C PRO A 244 6.63 -5.57 7.01
N GLY A 245 6.31 -6.05 8.23
CA GLY A 245 5.92 -5.24 9.39
C GLY A 245 4.41 -5.04 9.63
N PHE A 246 3.51 -5.36 8.69
CA PHE A 246 2.06 -5.07 8.85
C PHE A 246 1.13 -5.97 8.03
N SER A 247 -0.19 -5.81 8.17
CA SER A 247 -1.19 -6.55 7.41
C SER A 247 -2.43 -5.69 7.15
N ILE A 248 -2.91 -5.65 5.90
CA ILE A 248 -4.07 -4.85 5.48
C ILE A 248 -5.26 -5.79 5.25
N SER A 249 -6.39 -5.61 5.95
CA SER A 249 -7.61 -6.37 5.60
C SER A 249 -8.18 -5.89 4.26
N VAL A 250 -8.48 -6.84 3.38
CA VAL A 250 -9.11 -6.62 2.06
C VAL A 250 -10.59 -7.02 2.03
N ALA A 251 -11.17 -7.48 3.14
CA ALA A 251 -12.55 -7.95 3.20
C ALA A 251 -13.59 -6.91 2.71
N ARG A 252 -13.32 -5.61 2.92
CA ARG A 252 -14.11 -4.48 2.36
C ARG A 252 -14.08 -4.35 0.83
N TYR A 253 -13.23 -5.11 0.15
CA TYR A 253 -13.11 -5.20 -1.32
C TYR A 253 -13.55 -6.59 -1.83
N ILE A 254 -14.26 -7.37 -1.02
CA ILE A 254 -14.85 -8.65 -1.41
C ILE A 254 -16.37 -8.49 -1.38
N ASP A 255 -16.99 -8.47 -2.57
CA ASP A 255 -18.43 -8.38 -2.75
C ASP A 255 -19.00 -9.52 -3.62
N GLU A 256 -20.29 -9.46 -3.95
CA GLU A 256 -21.00 -10.45 -4.79
C GLU A 256 -20.41 -10.60 -6.21
N LYS A 257 -19.43 -9.77 -6.61
CA LYS A 257 -18.67 -9.88 -7.86
C LYS A 257 -17.22 -10.27 -7.60
N THR A 258 -16.53 -9.62 -6.66
CA THR A 258 -15.08 -9.80 -6.46
C THR A 258 -14.68 -10.97 -5.55
N HIS A 259 -15.62 -11.79 -5.08
CA HIS A 259 -15.34 -13.02 -4.32
C HIS A 259 -14.77 -14.19 -5.14
N HIS A 260 -14.52 -14.00 -6.44
CA HIS A 260 -13.75 -14.91 -7.31
C HIS A 260 -12.38 -14.32 -7.65
N LEU A 261 -11.29 -14.96 -7.20
CA LEU A 261 -9.94 -14.66 -7.66
C LEU A 261 -9.48 -15.76 -8.63
N ARG A 262 -9.23 -15.40 -9.89
CA ARG A 262 -8.81 -16.33 -10.95
C ARG A 262 -7.32 -16.17 -11.23
N TYR A 263 -6.54 -17.23 -11.05
CA TYR A 263 -5.17 -17.31 -11.57
C TYR A 263 -5.19 -18.01 -12.92
N VAL A 264 -4.49 -17.44 -13.89
CA VAL A 264 -4.55 -17.86 -15.30
C VAL A 264 -3.14 -18.01 -15.86
N LEU A 265 -2.89 -19.13 -16.53
CA LEU A 265 -1.86 -19.29 -17.55
C LEU A 265 -2.57 -19.21 -18.91
N LYS A 266 -2.13 -18.33 -19.82
CA LYS A 266 -2.66 -18.26 -21.18
C LYS A 266 -1.61 -17.86 -22.21
N ASN A 267 -1.92 -18.11 -23.48
CA ASN A 267 -1.16 -17.60 -24.61
C ASN A 267 -1.72 -16.23 -25.02
N ARG A 268 -0.95 -15.14 -24.83
CA ARG A 268 -1.42 -13.76 -25.08
C ARG A 268 -1.60 -13.40 -26.56
N LYS A 269 -1.17 -14.27 -27.49
CA LYS A 269 -1.18 -14.04 -28.94
C LYS A 269 -2.33 -14.75 -29.65
N THR A 270 -2.80 -15.86 -29.08
CA THR A 270 -4.03 -16.56 -29.51
C THR A 270 -5.22 -16.30 -28.58
N ASP A 271 -5.00 -15.62 -27.45
CA ASP A 271 -5.89 -15.49 -26.29
C ASP A 271 -6.37 -16.83 -25.69
N GLU A 272 -5.66 -17.90 -26.04
CA GLU A 272 -5.96 -19.28 -25.68
C GLU A 272 -5.56 -19.55 -24.23
N VAL A 273 -6.55 -19.83 -23.39
CA VAL A 273 -6.37 -20.20 -21.98
C VAL A 273 -5.75 -21.59 -21.90
N LEU A 274 -4.74 -21.75 -21.06
CA LEU A 274 -4.02 -23.01 -20.83
C LEU A 274 -4.46 -23.68 -19.52
N ILE A 275 -4.51 -22.89 -18.43
CA ILE A 275 -4.91 -23.32 -17.09
C ILE A 275 -5.61 -22.15 -16.40
N VAL A 276 -6.75 -22.39 -15.76
CA VAL A 276 -7.37 -21.48 -14.78
C VAL A 276 -7.46 -22.18 -13.43
N VAL A 277 -7.09 -21.49 -12.35
CA VAL A 277 -7.36 -21.89 -10.96
C VAL A 277 -8.21 -20.79 -10.32
N ILE A 278 -9.44 -21.12 -9.92
CA ILE A 278 -10.40 -20.18 -9.33
C ILE A 278 -10.50 -20.43 -7.83
N PHE A 279 -10.23 -19.40 -7.05
CA PHE A 279 -10.46 -19.32 -5.62
C PHE A 279 -11.77 -18.56 -5.40
N ARG A 280 -12.78 -19.22 -4.85
CA ARG A 280 -14.13 -18.68 -4.63
C ARG A 280 -14.43 -18.65 -3.14
N LEU A 281 -14.72 -17.46 -2.59
CA LEU A 281 -15.17 -17.35 -1.21
C LEU A 281 -16.68 -17.55 -1.14
N LEU A 282 -17.12 -18.72 -0.69
CA LEU A 282 -18.54 -19.06 -0.52
C LEU A 282 -19.08 -18.46 0.78
N TYR A 283 -20.20 -17.74 0.70
CA TYR A 283 -20.94 -17.22 1.88
C TYR A 283 -22.45 -17.13 1.62
N GLY A 284 -23.21 -16.73 2.64
CA GLY A 284 -24.61 -16.33 2.52
C GLY A 284 -25.54 -17.43 1.97
N LYS A 285 -26.11 -17.19 0.79
CA LYS A 285 -26.95 -18.16 0.06
C LYS A 285 -26.10 -19.20 -0.68
N GLU A 286 -25.06 -18.76 -1.38
CA GLU A 286 -24.24 -19.60 -2.24
C GLU A 286 -23.56 -20.74 -1.46
N LEU A 287 -23.07 -20.44 -0.25
CA LEU A 287 -22.54 -21.43 0.68
C LEU A 287 -23.57 -22.52 1.04
N LYS A 288 -24.86 -22.18 1.17
CA LYS A 288 -25.90 -23.17 1.49
C LYS A 288 -26.18 -24.07 0.30
N GLU A 289 -26.31 -23.51 -0.89
CA GLU A 289 -26.55 -24.26 -2.13
C GLU A 289 -25.41 -25.26 -2.40
N VAL A 290 -24.14 -24.86 -2.22
CA VAL A 290 -23.00 -25.79 -2.36
C VAL A 290 -23.00 -26.87 -1.27
N LEU A 291 -23.26 -26.52 -0.01
CA LEU A 291 -23.31 -27.49 1.10
C LEU A 291 -24.54 -28.43 1.06
N GLU A 292 -25.59 -28.07 0.33
CA GLU A 292 -26.73 -28.95 0.02
C GLU A 292 -26.37 -29.89 -1.15
N GLN A 293 -25.65 -29.40 -2.16
CA GLN A 293 -25.13 -30.21 -3.26
C GLN A 293 -24.12 -31.27 -2.78
N GLU A 294 -23.15 -30.92 -1.91
CA GLU A 294 -22.22 -31.88 -1.31
C GLU A 294 -22.96 -33.03 -0.63
N LYS A 295 -23.94 -32.74 0.24
CA LYS A 295 -24.76 -33.76 0.91
C LYS A 295 -25.58 -34.61 -0.06
N SER A 296 -26.08 -34.03 -1.15
CA SER A 296 -26.81 -34.78 -2.18
C SER A 296 -25.91 -35.75 -2.95
N ASN A 297 -24.62 -35.43 -3.09
CA ASN A 297 -23.63 -36.31 -3.71
C ASN A 297 -23.12 -37.39 -2.74
N GLU A 298 -22.90 -37.05 -1.45
CA GLU A 298 -22.55 -38.01 -0.39
C GLU A 298 -23.64 -39.06 -0.13
N SER A 299 -24.90 -38.77 -0.48
CA SER A 299 -26.06 -39.65 -0.26
C SER A 299 -26.43 -40.53 -1.46
N VAL A 300 -25.57 -40.64 -2.49
CA VAL A 300 -25.71 -41.61 -3.59
C VAL A 300 -24.71 -42.77 -3.39
N PRO A 301 -25.13 -43.97 -2.96
CA PRO A 301 -24.22 -45.10 -2.77
C PRO A 301 -23.68 -45.65 -4.10
N SER A 302 -22.37 -45.66 -4.26
CA SER A 302 -21.68 -46.24 -5.41
C SER A 302 -21.87 -47.75 -5.50
N THR A 303 -22.84 -48.19 -6.32
CA THR A 303 -23.19 -49.60 -6.51
C THR A 303 -23.20 -49.98 -8.00
N ILE A 304 -22.01 -50.10 -8.59
CA ILE A 304 -21.81 -50.73 -9.92
C ILE A 304 -20.63 -51.71 -9.85
N ALA A 305 -20.87 -52.92 -9.32
CA ALA A 305 -20.07 -54.12 -9.56
C ALA A 305 -20.81 -55.37 -9.04
N ALA A 306 -21.18 -56.28 -9.94
CA ALA A 306 -21.94 -57.52 -9.70
C ALA A 306 -23.39 -57.32 -9.16
N ASP A 307 -24.34 -58.23 -9.37
CA ASP A 307 -24.26 -59.55 -10.04
C ASP A 307 -25.44 -59.77 -11.02
N GLU A 308 -25.21 -60.57 -12.07
CA GLU A 308 -26.29 -61.08 -12.93
C GLU A 308 -26.78 -62.44 -12.42
N SER A 309 -27.96 -62.52 -11.80
CA SER A 309 -28.98 -63.55 -12.13
C SER A 309 -30.20 -63.58 -11.19
N ARG A 310 -31.23 -64.34 -11.63
CA ARG A 310 -32.37 -64.90 -10.88
C ARG A 310 -33.58 -63.98 -10.64
N LYS A 311 -34.47 -64.10 -11.63
CA LYS A 311 -35.91 -63.84 -11.62
C LYS A 311 -36.67 -64.18 -10.32
N ASP A 312 -37.83 -63.52 -10.23
CA ASP A 312 -39.19 -64.07 -10.03
C ASP A 312 -39.94 -63.70 -8.72
N LYS A 313 -41.11 -63.06 -8.91
CA LYS A 313 -42.37 -63.09 -8.13
C LYS A 313 -42.74 -62.02 -7.08
N ASP A 314 -43.83 -61.35 -7.45
CA ASP A 314 -45.11 -61.17 -6.73
C ASP A 314 -45.27 -60.20 -5.53
N HIS A 315 -46.04 -59.15 -5.83
CA HIS A 315 -47.26 -58.66 -5.14
C HIS A 315 -47.28 -58.08 -3.71
N ASP A 316 -47.87 -56.88 -3.63
CA ASP A 316 -48.80 -56.35 -2.60
C ASP A 316 -48.31 -56.17 -1.13
N GLU A 317 -48.90 -55.33 -0.28
CA GLU A 317 -50.04 -54.39 -0.40
C GLU A 317 -49.80 -53.12 0.47
N LEU A 318 -50.76 -52.17 0.50
CA LEU A 318 -50.75 -51.02 1.41
C LEU A 318 -51.29 -51.40 2.82
N THR A 319 -50.87 -50.67 3.86
CA THR A 319 -51.82 -50.26 4.94
C THR A 319 -51.36 -49.05 5.76
N LYS A 320 -52.27 -48.48 6.56
CA LYS A 320 -52.11 -47.28 7.42
C LYS A 320 -52.35 -47.63 8.91
N GLY A 321 -51.79 -46.81 9.81
CA GLY A 321 -52.23 -46.69 11.23
C GLY A 321 -51.03 -46.48 12.18
N HIS A 322 -50.85 -45.48 13.06
CA HIS A 322 -51.67 -44.43 13.73
C HIS A 322 -51.80 -44.71 15.25
N ASN A 323 -51.38 -43.73 16.08
CA ASN A 323 -51.51 -43.65 17.56
C ASN A 323 -50.63 -44.63 18.39
N THR A 324 -50.25 -44.39 19.66
CA THR A 324 -50.53 -43.27 20.61
C THR A 324 -49.47 -43.18 21.74
N GLU A 325 -49.22 -41.95 22.24
CA GLU A 325 -49.00 -41.53 23.66
C GLU A 325 -47.98 -42.18 24.66
N LYS A 326 -47.59 -41.34 25.65
CA LYS A 326 -47.18 -41.67 27.05
C LYS A 326 -45.79 -42.30 27.31
N ASP A 327 -45.11 -42.05 28.45
CA ASP A 327 -45.21 -41.00 29.50
C ASP A 327 -43.89 -40.91 30.31
N GLY A 328 -43.67 -39.81 31.05
CA GLY A 328 -42.64 -39.66 32.11
C GLY A 328 -41.18 -39.43 31.64
N GLY A 329 -40.36 -38.55 32.24
CA GLY A 329 -40.61 -37.49 33.24
C GLY A 329 -39.80 -37.62 34.54
N TYR A 330 -38.90 -36.65 34.81
CA TYR A 330 -38.46 -36.21 36.16
C TYR A 330 -37.72 -34.86 36.05
N ALA A 331 -37.72 -34.03 37.11
CA ALA A 331 -37.21 -32.64 37.05
C ALA A 331 -36.81 -32.04 38.42
N HIS A 332 -35.89 -31.05 38.41
CA HIS A 332 -35.60 -30.05 39.46
C HIS A 332 -34.91 -28.82 38.77
N ARG A 333 -35.27 -27.52 38.91
CA ARG A 333 -35.41 -26.59 40.08
C ARG A 333 -34.10 -26.44 40.89
N ARG A 334 -33.56 -25.26 41.28
CA ARG A 334 -33.90 -23.79 41.20
C ARG A 334 -32.56 -23.00 41.48
N ALA A 335 -32.34 -21.67 41.56
CA ALA A 335 -33.14 -20.41 41.57
C ALA A 335 -32.30 -19.18 41.05
N SER A 336 -32.41 -17.97 41.66
CA SER A 336 -31.85 -16.67 41.20
C SER A 336 -31.74 -15.65 42.39
N THR A 337 -31.14 -14.43 42.36
CA THR A 337 -30.61 -13.64 41.21
C THR A 337 -29.30 -12.82 41.44
N PRO A 338 -29.21 -11.68 42.18
CA PRO A 338 -28.47 -10.51 41.61
C PRO A 338 -27.41 -9.73 42.46
N ALA A 339 -26.47 -9.09 41.72
CA ALA A 339 -25.86 -7.75 41.90
C ALA A 339 -24.62 -7.45 42.81
N GLU A 340 -23.96 -6.32 42.45
CA GLU A 340 -22.97 -5.44 43.14
C GLU A 340 -21.42 -5.63 42.98
N ILE A 341 -20.71 -4.49 43.13
CA ILE A 341 -19.30 -4.13 42.79
C ILE A 341 -18.93 -2.96 43.76
N PRO A 342 -17.78 -2.89 44.50
CA PRO A 342 -16.49 -2.35 43.96
C PRO A 342 -15.15 -2.73 44.68
N GLY A 343 -14.00 -2.33 44.13
CA GLY A 343 -12.71 -2.25 44.87
C GLY A 343 -11.40 -2.08 44.04
N GLU A 344 -10.61 -1.04 44.35
CA GLU A 344 -9.21 -0.74 43.98
C GLU A 344 -8.57 0.06 45.18
N PRO A 345 -7.27 0.47 45.30
CA PRO A 345 -6.24 0.75 44.25
C PRO A 345 -4.71 0.46 44.53
N GLY A 346 -3.87 0.48 43.47
CA GLY A 346 -2.45 0.96 43.39
C GLY A 346 -1.31 0.32 44.25
N PRO A 347 -0.05 0.86 44.21
CA PRO A 347 0.60 1.72 43.19
C PRO A 347 2.15 1.44 42.94
N GLU A 348 2.82 2.30 42.13
CA GLU A 348 4.30 2.60 42.08
C GLU A 348 5.34 1.52 41.59
N ALA A 349 6.53 1.82 41.03
CA ALA A 349 7.10 3.03 40.36
C ALA A 349 8.51 2.76 39.69
N ALA A 350 9.02 3.76 38.93
CA ALA A 350 10.43 4.09 38.60
C ALA A 350 11.18 3.50 37.36
N ASN A 351 12.09 4.34 36.82
CA ASN A 351 13.00 4.19 35.65
C ASN A 351 14.50 4.24 36.17
N PRO A 352 15.64 4.42 35.42
CA PRO A 352 15.85 5.09 34.11
C PRO A 352 17.00 4.53 33.17
N ASP A 353 17.32 5.31 32.10
CA ASP A 353 18.60 5.50 31.37
C ASP A 353 19.26 4.33 30.56
N HIS A 354 19.48 4.43 29.22
CA HIS A 354 20.48 5.21 28.42
C HIS A 354 21.90 4.55 28.36
N ASP A 355 22.69 4.55 27.26
CA ASP A 355 22.53 5.20 25.94
C ASP A 355 23.30 4.51 24.75
N ASN A 356 22.96 4.93 23.52
CA ASN A 356 23.75 5.03 22.27
C ASN A 356 24.70 3.91 21.73
N GLN A 357 24.48 3.56 20.46
CA GLN A 357 25.45 3.93 19.40
C GLN A 357 24.78 3.98 18.02
N ASN A 358 24.91 5.11 17.31
CA ASN A 358 24.19 5.36 16.06
C ASN A 358 25.08 6.06 15.01
N ALA A 359 25.14 5.55 13.78
CA ALA A 359 25.88 6.13 12.66
C ALA A 359 25.32 5.67 11.29
N LEU A 360 25.50 6.49 10.25
CA LEU A 360 25.13 6.24 8.83
C LEU A 360 23.62 6.28 8.48
N GLY A 361 22.80 7.01 9.24
CA GLY A 361 21.39 7.27 8.93
C GLY A 361 21.12 8.55 8.11
N TYR A 362 21.60 8.65 6.86
CA TYR A 362 21.52 9.91 6.07
C TYR A 362 20.98 9.79 4.62
N ALA A 363 20.32 8.67 4.28
CA ALA A 363 19.81 8.42 2.92
C ALA A 363 18.37 7.83 2.85
N GLY A 364 17.71 7.60 3.99
CA GLY A 364 16.55 6.68 4.05
C GLY A 364 15.16 7.30 3.81
N GLN A 365 14.93 8.56 4.15
CA GLN A 365 13.56 9.05 4.42
C GLN A 365 12.81 9.54 3.18
N ALA A 366 13.49 10.07 2.15
CA ALA A 366 12.89 10.43 0.86
C ALA A 366 12.35 9.23 0.05
N THR A 367 12.54 8.00 0.57
CA THR A 367 11.90 6.78 0.05
C THR A 367 10.46 6.63 0.55
N ALA A 368 10.08 7.27 1.67
CA ALA A 368 8.94 6.83 2.49
C ALA A 368 7.55 7.16 1.91
N ALA A 369 7.33 8.37 1.35
CA ALA A 369 5.98 8.75 0.90
C ALA A 369 5.63 8.07 -0.42
N VAL A 370 6.59 8.07 -1.36
CA VAL A 370 6.50 7.28 -2.59
C VAL A 370 6.36 5.79 -2.26
N SER A 371 7.07 5.26 -1.24
CA SER A 371 6.83 3.89 -0.77
C SER A 371 5.58 3.70 0.10
N GLY A 372 4.77 4.71 0.39
CA GLY A 372 3.42 4.54 0.94
C GLY A 372 2.48 3.96 -0.11
N LEU A 373 2.20 4.73 -1.16
CA LEU A 373 1.37 4.26 -2.29
C LEU A 373 2.06 3.15 -3.09
N THR A 374 3.36 3.25 -3.35
CA THR A 374 4.05 2.17 -4.07
C THR A 374 4.32 0.94 -3.21
N SER A 375 4.34 1.00 -1.86
CA SER A 375 4.24 -0.27 -1.09
C SER A 375 2.82 -0.81 -1.09
N THR A 376 1.77 0.00 -1.12
CA THR A 376 0.38 -0.49 -1.17
C THR A 376 0.06 -1.15 -2.52
N VAL A 377 0.61 -0.64 -3.63
CA VAL A 377 0.48 -1.32 -4.94
C VAL A 377 1.56 -2.39 -5.15
N ALA A 378 2.80 -2.23 -4.67
CA ALA A 378 3.74 -3.35 -4.59
C ALA A 378 3.26 -4.46 -3.63
N ALA A 379 2.35 -4.17 -2.70
CA ALA A 379 1.76 -5.15 -1.80
C ALA A 379 0.78 -6.04 -2.56
N ALA A 380 -0.18 -5.42 -3.24
CA ALA A 380 -1.06 -6.13 -4.16
C ALA A 380 -0.23 -6.92 -5.18
N TYR A 381 0.74 -6.28 -5.84
CA TYR A 381 1.58 -6.93 -6.85
C TYR A 381 2.39 -8.10 -6.26
N ARG A 382 3.12 -7.93 -5.15
CA ARG A 382 3.89 -9.02 -4.53
C ARG A 382 3.00 -10.15 -3.98
N ALA A 383 1.80 -9.82 -3.49
CA ALA A 383 0.79 -10.82 -3.08
C ALA A 383 0.17 -11.57 -4.25
N LEU A 384 0.25 -10.97 -5.42
CA LEU A 384 -0.08 -11.53 -6.72
C LEU A 384 1.21 -11.89 -7.48
N GLY A 385 2.31 -12.15 -6.74
CA GLY A 385 3.61 -12.68 -7.20
C GLY A 385 4.55 -11.72 -7.94
N PHE A 386 4.08 -10.56 -8.37
CA PHE A 386 4.83 -9.70 -9.28
C PHE A 386 5.79 -8.73 -8.56
N GLY A 387 6.98 -8.52 -9.14
CA GLY A 387 8.07 -7.75 -8.52
C GLY A 387 9.40 -8.51 -8.42
N ASN A 388 10.46 -7.91 -8.94
CA ASN A 388 11.84 -8.39 -8.80
C ASN A 388 12.64 -7.59 -7.76
N SER A 389 13.48 -8.26 -6.96
CA SER A 389 14.41 -7.59 -6.05
C SER A 389 15.67 -7.16 -6.80
N SER A 390 15.79 -5.88 -7.13
CA SER A 390 16.90 -5.33 -7.91
C SER A 390 18.20 -5.19 -7.11
N SER A 391 19.25 -5.86 -7.56
CA SER A 391 20.63 -5.37 -7.43
C SER A 391 21.23 -5.11 -8.81
N SER A 392 22.25 -4.24 -8.84
CA SER A 392 22.78 -3.60 -10.04
C SER A 392 23.83 -4.43 -10.79
N ALA A 393 23.83 -4.25 -12.11
CA ALA A 393 24.95 -4.48 -13.01
C ALA A 393 24.79 -3.45 -14.13
N SER A 394 25.88 -2.82 -14.54
CA SER A 394 25.89 -1.71 -15.50
C SER A 394 26.68 -2.11 -16.74
N ASP A 395 26.17 -1.77 -17.91
CA ASP A 395 26.96 -1.44 -19.09
C ASP A 395 26.21 -0.36 -19.88
N SER A 396 26.93 0.42 -20.68
CA SER A 396 26.43 1.62 -21.33
C SER A 396 26.98 1.74 -22.74
N ASP A 397 26.14 2.14 -23.69
CA ASP A 397 26.62 2.73 -24.95
C ASP A 397 25.63 3.77 -25.48
N ALA A 398 26.12 4.77 -26.20
CA ALA A 398 25.32 5.94 -26.58
C ALA A 398 25.66 6.47 -27.99
N SER A 399 24.63 6.89 -28.75
CA SER A 399 24.80 7.66 -29.98
C SER A 399 23.67 8.66 -30.18
N SER A 400 23.76 9.55 -31.18
CA SER A 400 23.09 10.86 -31.16
C SER A 400 22.64 11.38 -32.54
N ARG A 401 21.54 12.18 -32.58
CA ARG A 401 21.49 13.57 -33.09
C ARG A 401 20.08 14.13 -33.38
N ASN A 402 19.97 15.44 -33.14
CA ASN A 402 19.05 16.49 -33.62
C ASN A 402 18.18 16.16 -34.88
N SER A 403 16.94 16.66 -35.05
CA SER A 403 16.59 18.10 -35.10
C SER A 403 15.06 18.34 -35.28
N SER A 404 14.62 19.61 -35.27
CA SER A 404 13.21 20.09 -35.42
C SER A 404 13.08 20.99 -36.69
N PRO A 405 11.95 21.71 -37.02
CA PRO A 405 10.63 21.87 -36.36
C PRO A 405 9.37 21.95 -37.28
N HIS A 406 8.21 22.27 -36.64
CA HIS A 406 7.05 23.10 -37.10
C HIS A 406 5.63 22.52 -37.36
N SER A 407 4.71 22.99 -36.49
CA SER A 407 3.43 23.67 -36.80
C SER A 407 2.25 22.95 -37.47
N SER A 408 1.23 22.61 -36.67
CA SER A 408 -0.02 23.42 -36.54
C SER A 408 -0.93 22.82 -35.44
N GLY A 409 -2.04 23.48 -35.05
CA GLY A 409 -2.71 23.22 -33.77
C GLY A 409 -4.22 22.92 -33.82
N GLN A 410 -4.68 22.07 -32.89
CA GLN A 410 -6.06 21.87 -32.47
C GLN A 410 -6.15 21.49 -30.97
N SER A 411 -7.39 21.35 -30.47
CA SER A 411 -7.86 21.28 -29.06
C SER A 411 -6.98 20.60 -28.00
N THR A 412 -7.01 21.13 -26.77
CA THR A 412 -6.09 20.79 -25.68
C THR A 412 -6.49 19.57 -24.84
N ILE A 413 -7.77 19.18 -24.80
CA ILE A 413 -8.22 18.05 -23.96
C ILE A 413 -7.60 16.71 -24.44
N ALA A 414 -7.32 16.57 -25.73
CA ALA A 414 -6.72 15.36 -26.32
C ALA A 414 -5.19 15.23 -26.15
N LYS A 415 -4.53 16.13 -25.39
CA LYS A 415 -3.06 16.23 -25.34
C LYS A 415 -2.38 15.67 -24.08
N ILE A 416 -3.13 15.21 -23.07
CA ILE A 416 -2.55 14.66 -21.83
C ILE A 416 -2.42 13.14 -21.87
N ASP A 417 -3.34 12.42 -22.52
CA ASP A 417 -3.20 10.97 -22.79
C ASP A 417 -2.19 10.65 -23.92
N ASN A 418 -1.64 11.67 -24.61
CA ASN A 418 -0.68 11.54 -25.72
C ASN A 418 0.68 12.21 -25.44
N ILE A 419 1.22 12.05 -24.23
CA ILE A 419 2.64 12.34 -23.96
C ILE A 419 3.46 11.13 -24.45
N ASP A 420 4.37 11.35 -25.41
CA ASP A 420 5.13 10.26 -26.02
C ASP A 420 6.22 9.66 -25.08
N ASN A 421 6.65 8.44 -25.40
CA ASN A 421 7.69 7.74 -24.64
C ASN A 421 9.03 8.49 -24.67
N GLN A 422 9.33 9.24 -25.74
CA GLN A 422 10.60 9.95 -25.90
C GLN A 422 10.72 11.15 -24.93
N THR A 423 9.58 11.73 -24.56
CA THR A 423 9.45 12.78 -23.53
C THR A 423 9.66 12.20 -22.13
N VAL A 424 9.20 10.96 -21.90
CA VAL A 424 9.42 10.24 -20.64
C VAL A 424 10.88 9.77 -20.52
N GLU A 425 11.48 9.22 -21.58
CA GLU A 425 12.88 8.79 -21.60
C GLU A 425 13.86 9.94 -21.34
N ARG A 426 13.62 11.13 -21.89
CA ARG A 426 14.43 12.33 -21.57
C ARG A 426 14.44 12.65 -20.06
N PHE A 427 13.28 12.56 -19.41
CA PHE A 427 13.14 12.82 -17.98
C PHE A 427 13.89 11.80 -17.10
N LEU A 428 14.12 10.59 -17.61
CA LEU A 428 14.91 9.54 -16.95
C LEU A 428 16.41 9.67 -17.25
N GLN A 429 16.79 10.08 -18.46
CA GLN A 429 18.20 10.28 -18.85
C GLN A 429 18.87 11.41 -18.05
N ASP A 430 18.19 12.53 -17.82
CA ASP A 430 18.75 13.67 -17.05
C ASP A 430 19.12 13.30 -15.60
N GLN A 431 18.43 12.34 -14.96
CA GLN A 431 18.82 11.87 -13.62
C GLN A 431 20.10 11.00 -13.61
N THR A 432 20.52 10.46 -14.76
CA THR A 432 21.67 9.54 -14.83
C THR A 432 23.02 10.29 -14.75
N ILE A 433 23.04 11.58 -15.10
CA ILE A 433 24.26 12.37 -15.26
C ILE A 433 24.93 12.74 -13.92
N LEU A 434 24.16 12.84 -12.83
CA LEU A 434 24.69 13.27 -11.52
C LEU A 434 25.58 12.22 -10.81
N ALA A 435 25.57 10.96 -11.26
CA ALA A 435 26.27 9.85 -10.61
C ALA A 435 27.77 9.72 -10.94
N LEU A 436 28.29 10.50 -11.91
CA LEU A 436 29.62 10.27 -12.51
C LEU A 436 30.77 11.14 -11.97
N LEU A 437 30.54 11.92 -10.91
CA LEU A 437 31.52 12.89 -10.38
C LEU A 437 32.01 12.58 -8.96
N THR A 438 32.49 11.36 -8.71
CA THR A 438 33.39 11.06 -7.58
C THR A 438 34.28 9.83 -7.84
N ILE A 439 35.35 9.71 -7.04
CA ILE A 439 36.36 8.63 -7.03
C ILE A 439 37.40 8.70 -8.17
N GLN A 440 38.61 9.13 -7.81
CA GLN A 440 39.79 9.14 -8.69
C GLN A 440 40.94 8.36 -8.00
N ARG A 441 41.37 7.23 -8.60
CA ARG A 441 42.49 6.34 -8.14
C ARG A 441 42.18 5.61 -6.80
N SER A 442 42.89 4.55 -6.39
CA SER A 442 44.12 3.90 -6.90
C SER A 442 44.00 2.36 -6.90
N LYS A 443 44.80 1.65 -7.72
CA LYS A 443 44.96 0.18 -7.64
C LYS A 443 45.95 -0.22 -6.53
N MET A 444 45.70 -1.33 -5.84
CA MET A 444 46.72 -2.29 -5.39
C MET A 444 46.10 -3.69 -5.27
N GLN A 445 46.92 -4.75 -5.40
CA GLN A 445 46.52 -6.15 -5.30
C GLN A 445 47.19 -6.82 -4.10
N THR A 446 46.46 -7.67 -3.38
CA THR A 446 47.04 -8.78 -2.60
C THR A 446 45.98 -9.87 -2.39
N GLN A 447 46.35 -11.14 -2.62
CA GLN A 447 45.53 -12.28 -2.18
C GLN A 447 45.83 -12.60 -0.71
N GLN A 448 44.80 -12.87 0.09
CA GLN A 448 44.93 -13.56 1.38
C GLN A 448 43.84 -14.63 1.52
N SER A 449 44.11 -15.66 2.32
CA SER A 449 43.38 -16.92 2.29
C SER A 449 42.11 -16.92 3.14
N PHE A 450 41.03 -17.44 2.55
CA PHE A 450 39.71 -17.65 3.18
C PHE A 450 39.78 -18.37 4.55
N TRP A 451 40.76 -19.27 4.72
CA TRP A 451 40.95 -20.04 5.95
C TRP A 451 41.37 -19.21 7.16
N GLN A 452 42.06 -18.07 6.98
CA GLN A 452 42.49 -17.23 8.11
C GLN A 452 41.30 -16.49 8.72
N PHE A 453 40.38 -15.99 7.90
CA PHE A 453 39.13 -15.40 8.38
C PHE A 453 38.24 -16.42 9.09
N PHE A 454 38.11 -17.63 8.54
CA PHE A 454 37.28 -18.68 9.16
C PHE A 454 37.77 -19.06 10.58
N LEU A 455 39.09 -19.22 10.76
CA LEU A 455 39.68 -19.58 12.06
C LEU A 455 39.55 -18.45 13.11
N LEU A 456 39.74 -17.18 12.72
CA LEU A 456 39.49 -16.06 13.64
C LEU A 456 38.00 -15.98 14.01
N SER A 457 37.09 -15.98 13.04
CA SER A 457 35.65 -15.86 13.30
C SER A 457 35.12 -16.99 14.17
N PHE A 458 35.59 -18.23 14.00
CA PHE A 458 35.18 -19.37 14.81
C PHE A 458 35.63 -19.25 16.28
N LEU A 459 36.88 -18.83 16.52
CA LEU A 459 37.40 -18.61 17.87
C LEU A 459 36.74 -17.41 18.57
N SER A 460 36.47 -16.32 17.85
CA SER A 460 35.70 -15.19 18.39
C SER A 460 34.28 -15.59 18.81
N LEU A 461 33.58 -16.38 18.00
CA LEU A 461 32.23 -16.87 18.33
C LEU A 461 32.21 -17.80 19.54
N LEU A 462 33.27 -18.60 19.75
CA LEU A 462 33.41 -19.47 20.91
C LEU A 462 33.64 -18.66 22.20
N ALA A 463 34.51 -17.63 22.14
CA ALA A 463 34.77 -16.74 23.27
C ALA A 463 33.52 -15.93 23.69
N ILE A 464 32.76 -15.41 22.72
CA ILE A 464 31.52 -14.65 22.98
C ILE A 464 30.49 -15.50 23.76
N ARG A 465 30.42 -16.82 23.54
CA ARG A 465 29.47 -17.69 24.25
C ARG A 465 29.89 -18.08 25.67
N TYR A 466 31.09 -17.75 26.14
CA TYR A 466 31.59 -18.17 27.47
C TYR A 466 31.73 -17.03 28.50
N VAL A 467 31.41 -15.78 28.13
CA VAL A 467 31.58 -14.60 29.01
C VAL A 467 30.23 -14.02 29.50
N SER A 468 29.10 -14.39 28.90
CA SER A 468 27.75 -13.93 29.29
C SER A 468 27.20 -14.57 30.58
N SER A 469 28.05 -14.79 31.59
CA SER A 469 27.67 -15.27 32.93
C SER A 469 28.50 -14.64 34.06
N ALA A 470 28.87 -13.37 33.90
CA ALA A 470 29.39 -12.51 34.97
C ALA A 470 28.99 -11.05 34.71
N SER A 471 28.56 -10.32 35.74
CA SER A 471 28.01 -8.96 35.64
C SER A 471 28.92 -7.91 36.27
N THR A 472 29.40 -6.93 35.51
CA THR A 472 30.04 -5.71 36.05
C THR A 472 30.07 -4.57 35.02
N THR A 473 29.89 -3.33 35.48
CA THR A 473 29.81 -2.09 34.67
C THR A 473 31.11 -1.29 34.65
N PRO A 474 31.49 -0.69 33.50
CA PRO A 474 32.42 0.44 33.39
C PRO A 474 31.75 1.74 32.87
N GLN A 475 32.42 2.88 33.02
CA GLN A 475 31.91 4.23 32.73
C GLN A 475 32.13 4.69 31.28
N ILE A 476 31.37 5.71 30.84
CA ILE A 476 31.47 6.39 29.54
C ILE A 476 32.05 7.82 29.74
N PRO A 477 32.90 8.36 28.83
CA PRO A 477 33.37 9.75 28.87
C PRO A 477 32.44 10.73 28.13
N ASP A 478 32.48 12.01 28.53
CA ASP A 478 31.61 13.08 28.01
C ASP A 478 31.80 13.50 26.54
N ALA A 479 30.74 14.13 26.02
CA ALA A 479 30.57 14.83 24.73
C ALA A 479 30.37 13.96 23.47
N ILE A 480 29.48 14.30 22.52
CA ILE A 480 28.77 15.57 22.28
C ILE A 480 27.26 15.33 22.16
N ASN A 481 26.45 16.07 22.95
CA ASN A 481 24.99 16.04 22.83
C ASN A 481 24.49 16.84 21.61
N ALA A 482 23.86 16.16 20.66
CA ALA A 482 22.84 16.74 19.78
C ALA A 482 21.47 16.43 20.37
N SER A 483 20.83 17.40 21.03
CA SER A 483 19.55 17.19 21.72
C SER A 483 18.42 16.89 20.73
N VAL A 484 17.91 15.66 20.75
CA VAL A 484 16.61 15.34 20.14
C VAL A 484 15.54 16.18 20.85
N CYS A 485 14.70 16.85 20.07
CA CYS A 485 13.68 17.76 20.59
C CYS A 485 12.44 16.95 20.98
N GLU A 486 12.13 16.85 22.28
CA GLU A 486 10.93 16.16 22.77
C GLU A 486 9.70 17.06 22.62
N SER A 487 8.72 16.60 21.84
CA SER A 487 7.48 17.33 21.56
C SER A 487 6.74 17.73 22.83
N GLN A 488 6.31 18.99 22.90
CA GLN A 488 5.49 19.51 24.01
C GLN A 488 3.98 19.44 23.72
N ASP A 489 3.60 18.82 22.59
CA ASP A 489 2.21 18.69 22.16
C ASP A 489 1.47 17.59 22.95
N GLN A 490 0.14 17.65 22.93
CA GLN A 490 -0.72 16.63 23.54
C GLN A 490 -1.04 15.54 22.50
N PRO A 491 -1.09 14.24 22.88
CA PRO A 491 -1.35 13.14 21.94
C PRO A 491 -2.67 13.25 21.17
N ASN A 492 -2.74 12.59 20.02
CA ASN A 492 -3.89 12.60 19.12
C ASN A 492 -5.13 11.95 19.77
N PRO A 493 -6.17 12.71 20.16
CA PRO A 493 -7.30 12.19 20.94
C PRO A 493 -8.33 11.45 20.07
N ILE A 494 -8.19 11.45 18.74
CA ILE A 494 -9.11 10.79 17.81
C ILE A 494 -8.46 9.61 17.06
N ALA A 495 -7.18 9.33 17.33
CA ALA A 495 -6.40 8.21 16.80
C ALA A 495 -7.12 6.85 16.86
N SER A 496 -7.77 6.57 17.99
CA SER A 496 -8.52 5.32 18.23
C SER A 496 -9.97 5.37 17.72
N ILE A 497 -10.50 6.56 17.41
CA ILE A 497 -11.85 6.76 16.90
C ILE A 497 -11.89 6.58 15.38
N TYR A 498 -10.84 7.01 14.67
CA TYR A 498 -10.70 6.90 13.22
C TYR A 498 -9.44 6.12 12.81
N PRO A 499 -9.24 4.86 13.27
CA PRO A 499 -7.97 4.13 13.10
C PRO A 499 -7.62 3.82 11.63
N ASN A 500 -8.59 3.92 10.72
CA ASN A 500 -8.43 3.68 9.28
C ASN A 500 -8.17 4.96 8.46
N ASN A 501 -8.29 6.15 9.06
CA ASN A 501 -8.02 7.42 8.40
C ASN A 501 -6.59 7.90 8.70
N ALA A 502 -6.08 8.84 7.91
CA ALA A 502 -5.01 9.71 8.37
C ALA A 502 -5.58 10.68 9.42
N THR A 503 -4.95 10.75 10.59
CA THR A 503 -5.30 11.66 11.68
C THR A 503 -4.06 12.17 12.38
N GLY A 504 -4.16 13.31 13.06
CA GLY A 504 -3.07 13.83 13.90
C GLY A 504 -3.46 15.10 14.64
N VAL A 505 -2.45 15.78 15.17
CA VAL A 505 -2.57 17.05 15.87
C VAL A 505 -1.87 18.15 15.08
N LEU A 506 -2.50 19.33 15.02
CA LEU A 506 -1.91 20.57 14.52
C LEU A 506 -1.91 21.59 15.64
N ASN A 507 -0.73 21.84 16.21
CA ASN A 507 -0.54 22.77 17.31
C ASN A 507 0.19 24.04 16.85
N GLY A 508 -0.39 25.21 17.07
CA GLY A 508 0.27 26.45 16.67
C GLY A 508 -0.64 27.65 16.50
N THR A 509 -0.26 28.54 15.58
CA THR A 509 -0.94 29.83 15.36
C THR A 509 -1.49 29.94 13.95
N ILE A 510 -2.75 30.39 13.86
CA ILE A 510 -3.49 30.63 12.62
C ILE A 510 -3.91 32.09 12.63
N SER A 511 -3.44 32.88 11.67
CA SER A 511 -3.62 34.33 11.66
C SER A 511 -4.07 34.86 10.30
N VAL A 512 -4.81 35.96 10.31
CA VAL A 512 -5.34 36.58 9.09
C VAL A 512 -4.53 37.82 8.76
N VAL A 513 -4.01 37.84 7.55
CA VAL A 513 -3.21 38.92 6.97
C VAL A 513 -4.05 39.61 5.88
N PRO A 514 -4.60 40.81 6.14
CA PRO A 514 -5.30 41.57 5.12
C PRO A 514 -4.33 42.06 4.05
N ILE A 515 -4.51 41.58 2.82
CA ILE A 515 -3.86 42.12 1.61
C ILE A 515 -4.91 42.81 0.75
N SER A 516 -4.51 43.75 -0.11
CA SER A 516 -5.49 44.36 -1.04
C SER A 516 -6.02 43.32 -2.03
N LEU A 517 -7.27 43.48 -2.47
CA LEU A 517 -7.85 42.63 -3.51
C LEU A 517 -7.05 42.69 -4.81
N ASP A 518 -6.48 43.85 -5.15
CA ASP A 518 -5.58 44.00 -6.30
C ASP A 518 -4.34 43.11 -6.16
N LEU A 519 -3.71 43.07 -4.98
CA LEU A 519 -2.57 42.21 -4.71
C LEU A 519 -2.98 40.73 -4.72
N ALA A 520 -4.13 40.37 -4.13
CA ALA A 520 -4.67 39.03 -4.20
C ALA A 520 -4.95 38.57 -5.65
N ARG A 521 -5.34 39.48 -6.55
CA ARG A 521 -5.53 39.21 -7.99
C ARG A 521 -4.25 39.23 -8.81
N GLN A 522 -3.16 39.81 -8.31
CA GLN A 522 -1.82 39.67 -8.90
C GLN A 522 -1.11 38.37 -8.49
N LEU A 523 -1.43 37.84 -7.32
CA LEU A 523 -0.76 36.66 -6.73
C LEU A 523 -1.46 35.33 -7.03
N ILE A 524 -2.79 35.32 -7.05
CA ILE A 524 -3.59 34.10 -7.27
C ILE A 524 -3.82 33.90 -8.78
N PRO A 525 -3.61 32.70 -9.34
CA PRO A 525 -3.81 32.41 -10.75
C PRO A 525 -5.20 32.85 -11.26
N SER A 526 -5.21 33.48 -12.43
CA SER A 526 -6.37 34.24 -12.93
C SER A 526 -7.61 33.37 -13.20
N GLN A 527 -7.45 32.06 -13.40
CA GLN A 527 -8.55 31.12 -13.54
C GLN A 527 -9.34 30.88 -12.25
N TYR A 528 -8.79 31.16 -11.06
CA TYR A 528 -9.47 30.96 -9.78
C TYR A 528 -10.15 32.26 -9.34
N ARG A 529 -11.48 32.32 -9.40
CA ARG A 529 -12.28 33.48 -8.97
C ARG A 529 -12.26 33.61 -7.44
N ILE A 530 -12.18 34.83 -6.90
CA ILE A 530 -12.42 35.10 -5.46
C ILE A 530 -13.92 35.16 -5.21
N LEU A 531 -14.39 34.40 -4.23
CA LEU A 531 -15.76 34.42 -3.71
C LEU A 531 -15.88 35.51 -2.63
N GLU A 532 -15.85 36.79 -3.05
CA GLU A 532 -15.87 37.92 -2.10
C GLU A 532 -17.13 37.91 -1.21
N HIS A 533 -18.27 37.46 -1.74
CA HIS A 533 -19.50 37.31 -0.96
C HIS A 533 -19.36 36.30 0.19
N ALA A 534 -18.59 35.21 -0.01
CA ALA A 534 -18.45 34.14 0.98
C ALA A 534 -17.64 34.61 2.21
N TYR A 535 -16.50 35.28 2.00
CA TYR A 535 -15.75 35.82 3.14
C TYR A 535 -16.41 37.06 3.76
N ARG A 536 -17.18 37.85 2.99
CA ARG A 536 -17.98 38.95 3.56
C ARG A 536 -19.20 38.47 4.35
N HIS A 537 -19.74 37.30 4.07
CA HIS A 537 -20.77 36.68 4.91
C HIS A 537 -20.20 36.34 6.31
N LEU A 538 -19.00 35.74 6.35
CA LEU A 538 -18.32 35.40 7.62
C LEU A 538 -17.70 36.60 8.34
N LEU A 539 -17.23 37.62 7.59
CA LEU A 539 -16.61 38.84 8.10
C LEU A 539 -17.28 40.10 7.50
N PRO A 540 -18.51 40.48 7.90
CA PRO A 540 -19.22 41.63 7.34
C PRO A 540 -18.49 42.97 7.52
N SER A 541 -17.67 43.07 8.57
CA SER A 541 -16.85 44.24 8.91
C SER A 541 -15.43 44.19 8.33
N PHE A 542 -15.08 43.19 7.51
CA PHE A 542 -13.75 43.12 6.90
C PHE A 542 -13.52 44.32 5.97
N PRO A 543 -12.33 44.96 5.98
CA PRO A 543 -12.12 46.21 5.26
C PRO A 543 -12.49 46.13 3.77
N LYS A 544 -13.00 47.24 3.25
CA LYS A 544 -13.27 47.37 1.81
C LYS A 544 -11.96 47.22 1.03
N ASN A 545 -12.04 46.60 -0.14
CA ASN A 545 -10.93 46.36 -1.06
C ASN A 545 -9.79 45.49 -0.46
N MET A 546 -10.03 44.76 0.63
CA MET A 546 -9.10 43.81 1.23
C MET A 546 -9.60 42.37 1.10
N TYR A 547 -8.66 41.43 1.07
CA TYR A 547 -8.83 39.98 1.02
C TYR A 547 -8.15 39.30 2.23
N PRO A 548 -8.78 38.31 2.88
CA PRO A 548 -8.25 37.65 4.07
C PRO A 548 -7.32 36.47 3.69
N ALA A 549 -6.05 36.76 3.40
CA ALA A 549 -5.03 35.71 3.31
C ALA A 549 -4.77 35.12 4.71
N VAL A 550 -4.50 33.82 4.79
CA VAL A 550 -4.32 33.10 6.06
C VAL A 550 -2.88 32.62 6.18
N VAL A 551 -2.26 32.87 7.33
CA VAL A 551 -0.93 32.35 7.66
C VAL A 551 -1.11 31.28 8.73
N GLN A 552 -0.73 30.04 8.39
CA GLN A 552 -0.59 28.94 9.35
C GLN A 552 0.89 28.75 9.67
N ALA A 553 1.18 28.57 10.96
CA ALA A 553 2.49 28.25 11.51
C ALA A 553 2.28 27.24 12.63
N VAL A 554 2.55 25.97 12.35
CA VAL A 554 2.06 24.82 13.14
C VAL A 554 3.11 23.70 13.23
N HIS A 555 3.15 23.07 14.40
CA HIS A 555 3.75 21.77 14.61
C HIS A 555 2.69 20.70 14.32
N ASP A 556 3.09 19.69 13.56
CA ASP A 556 2.31 18.57 13.05
C ASP A 556 2.76 17.34 13.85
N HIS A 557 1.91 16.86 14.77
CA HIS A 557 2.26 15.90 15.84
C HIS A 557 1.35 14.68 15.88
N ASP A 558 1.92 13.53 16.29
CA ASP A 558 1.22 12.26 16.50
C ASP A 558 0.31 11.87 15.31
N ILE A 559 0.85 12.11 14.11
CA ILE A 559 0.17 11.83 12.85
C ILE A 559 0.27 10.34 12.58
N GLN A 560 -0.89 9.70 12.42
CA GLN A 560 -1.01 8.28 12.16
C GLN A 560 -2.07 7.97 11.10
N ALA A 561 -1.78 6.98 10.25
CA ALA A 561 -2.68 6.46 9.23
C ALA A 561 -2.58 4.93 9.15
N SER A 562 -3.67 4.21 9.44
CA SER A 562 -3.72 2.73 9.38
C SER A 562 -2.56 2.01 10.12
N GLY A 563 -2.14 2.55 11.26
CA GLY A 563 -1.03 2.01 12.07
C GLY A 563 0.38 2.48 11.68
N PHE A 564 0.57 3.17 10.56
CA PHE A 564 1.80 3.90 10.27
C PHE A 564 1.82 5.22 11.02
N LYS A 565 2.95 5.59 11.66
CA LYS A 565 3.17 6.93 12.22
C LYS A 565 4.10 7.75 11.32
N VAL A 566 3.70 8.97 11.02
CA VAL A 566 4.57 10.00 10.45
C VAL A 566 5.36 10.61 11.62
N PRO A 567 6.69 10.81 11.51
CA PRO A 567 7.44 11.56 12.52
C PRO A 567 6.88 12.98 12.65
N ASP A 568 6.95 13.57 13.84
CA ASP A 568 6.57 14.96 14.06
C ASP A 568 7.34 15.91 13.12
N PHE A 569 6.72 17.05 12.75
CA PHE A 569 7.39 18.10 11.98
C PHE A 569 6.80 19.48 12.22
N SER A 570 7.48 20.49 11.68
CA SER A 570 7.06 21.89 11.70
C SER A 570 6.79 22.36 10.27
N ARG A 571 5.77 23.21 10.09
CA ARG A 571 5.48 23.86 8.79
C ARG A 571 4.92 25.27 8.94
N ALA A 572 5.16 26.09 7.92
CA ALA A 572 4.58 27.42 7.80
C ALA A 572 4.36 27.85 6.35
N GLY A 573 3.30 28.61 6.08
CA GLY A 573 3.01 29.13 4.74
C GLY A 573 1.89 30.14 4.71
N ILE A 574 1.55 30.60 3.50
CA ILE A 574 0.45 31.54 3.25
C ILE A 574 -0.57 30.88 2.33
N GLU A 575 -1.80 30.80 2.83
CA GLU A 575 -2.94 30.13 2.21
C GLU A 575 -3.96 31.17 1.72
N PHE A 576 -4.61 30.87 0.60
CA PHE A 576 -5.52 31.77 -0.10
C PHE A 576 -6.92 31.12 -0.17
N PRO A 577 -7.79 31.32 0.86
CA PRO A 577 -9.14 30.75 0.94
C PRO A 577 -10.18 31.48 0.05
N PHE A 578 -11.40 30.95 0.01
CA PHE A 578 -12.55 31.51 -0.73
C PHE A 578 -12.32 31.62 -2.23
N LEU A 579 -11.71 30.58 -2.81
CA LEU A 579 -11.47 30.48 -4.25
C LEU A 579 -12.43 29.49 -4.89
N ASP A 580 -12.97 29.92 -6.03
CA ASP A 580 -13.81 29.13 -6.89
C ASP A 580 -12.93 28.38 -7.90
N LEU A 581 -12.68 27.10 -7.61
CA LEU A 581 -11.95 26.17 -8.46
C LEU A 581 -12.87 25.50 -9.52
N LEU A 582 -14.17 25.39 -9.23
CA LEU A 582 -15.11 24.57 -10.00
C LEU A 582 -16.10 25.36 -10.87
N GLY A 583 -16.04 26.70 -10.84
CA GLY A 583 -16.84 27.64 -11.63
C GLY A 583 -18.26 27.89 -11.12
N ASP A 584 -18.69 27.28 -10.01
CA ASP A 584 -20.09 27.30 -9.54
C ASP A 584 -20.49 28.56 -8.75
N ASN A 585 -19.53 29.42 -8.38
CA ASN A 585 -19.77 30.60 -7.54
C ASN A 585 -20.25 30.28 -6.11
N SER A 586 -20.09 29.04 -5.61
CA SER A 586 -20.55 28.64 -4.26
C SER A 586 -19.51 27.84 -3.47
N THR A 587 -18.78 26.92 -4.11
CA THR A 587 -17.84 26.02 -3.44
C THR A 587 -16.53 26.75 -3.10
N SER A 588 -16.23 26.90 -1.81
CA SER A 588 -15.03 27.61 -1.36
C SER A 588 -13.82 26.69 -1.16
N PHE A 589 -12.87 26.77 -2.07
CA PHE A 589 -11.56 26.11 -1.96
C PHE A 589 -10.49 27.05 -1.42
N LYS A 590 -9.37 26.47 -0.97
CA LYS A 590 -8.20 27.17 -0.45
C LYS A 590 -6.95 26.77 -1.19
N TRP A 591 -6.32 27.74 -1.84
CA TRP A 591 -5.08 27.54 -2.59
C TRP A 591 -3.88 27.63 -1.65
N VAL A 592 -3.01 26.62 -1.70
CA VAL A 592 -1.77 26.54 -0.91
C VAL A 592 -0.59 26.48 -1.90
N PRO A 593 -0.09 27.63 -2.37
CA PRO A 593 0.97 27.67 -3.39
C PRO A 593 2.31 27.13 -2.92
N SER A 594 2.67 27.37 -1.65
CA SER A 594 3.93 26.92 -1.10
C SER A 594 3.92 26.76 0.42
N LEU A 595 4.82 25.91 0.93
CA LEU A 595 5.01 25.62 2.35
C LEU A 595 6.51 25.51 2.67
N LEU A 596 6.92 26.08 3.80
CA LEU A 596 8.13 25.66 4.51
C LEU A 596 7.78 24.42 5.33
N ILE A 597 8.61 23.38 5.30
CA ILE A 597 8.40 22.10 6.01
C ILE A 597 9.75 21.63 6.56
N SER A 598 9.79 21.01 7.75
CA SER A 598 11.05 20.56 8.37
C SER A 598 11.87 19.69 7.40
N SER A 599 13.14 20.04 7.22
CA SER A 599 14.03 19.48 6.20
C SER A 599 14.39 18.00 6.40
N ASP A 600 14.19 17.46 7.59
CA ASP A 600 14.25 16.03 7.92
C ASP A 600 12.96 15.28 7.55
N ASN A 601 11.80 15.93 7.65
CA ASN A 601 10.50 15.34 7.29
C ASN A 601 10.22 15.37 5.78
N THR A 602 11.05 14.62 5.06
CA THR A 602 10.92 14.33 3.62
C THR A 602 9.59 13.66 3.24
N LEU A 603 8.87 13.05 4.19
CA LEU A 603 7.53 12.50 3.95
C LEU A 603 6.51 13.62 3.70
N ALA A 604 6.45 14.60 4.60
CA ALA A 604 5.53 15.75 4.52
C ALA A 604 5.86 16.68 3.34
N ILE A 605 7.16 16.82 3.02
CA ILE A 605 7.66 17.47 1.80
C ILE A 605 7.04 16.80 0.56
N GLN A 606 7.29 15.51 0.34
CA GLN A 606 6.81 14.79 -0.85
C GLN A 606 5.27 14.72 -0.93
N GLY A 607 4.59 14.55 0.21
CA GLY A 607 3.13 14.57 0.27
C GLY A 607 2.54 15.90 -0.17
N SER A 608 3.15 17.01 0.22
CA SER A 608 2.72 18.36 -0.21
C SER A 608 3.00 18.61 -1.70
N GLU A 609 4.16 18.17 -2.19
CA GLU A 609 4.56 18.31 -3.61
C GLU A 609 3.64 17.53 -4.55
N ALA A 610 3.07 16.41 -4.11
CA ALA A 610 2.15 15.60 -4.90
C ALA A 610 0.84 16.32 -5.29
N TYR A 611 0.44 17.37 -4.56
CA TYR A 611 -0.67 18.27 -4.90
C TYR A 611 -0.27 19.44 -5.82
N GLY A 612 1.02 19.56 -6.16
CA GLY A 612 1.62 20.69 -6.86
C GLY A 612 2.07 21.85 -5.95
N THR A 613 2.13 21.65 -4.63
CA THR A 613 2.63 22.65 -3.68
C THR A 613 4.13 22.84 -3.87
N THR A 614 4.63 24.07 -4.00
CA THR A 614 6.08 24.30 -4.00
C THR A 614 6.60 24.20 -2.56
N THR A 615 7.37 23.16 -2.23
CA THR A 615 7.91 23.05 -0.85
C THR A 615 9.28 23.69 -0.71
N TYR A 616 9.57 24.12 0.52
CA TYR A 616 10.84 24.64 0.94
C TYR A 616 11.30 23.85 2.17
N PRO A 617 12.21 22.87 2.02
CA PRO A 617 12.88 22.22 3.15
C PRO A 617 13.49 23.28 4.06
N ALA A 618 13.23 23.21 5.36
CA ALA A 618 13.47 24.29 6.30
C ALA A 618 13.94 23.82 7.69
N THR A 619 14.50 24.75 8.45
CA THR A 619 14.69 24.64 9.90
C THR A 619 13.71 25.55 10.63
N PHE A 620 13.28 25.12 11.81
CA PHE A 620 12.29 25.84 12.63
C PHE A 620 12.82 26.11 14.04
N ASN A 621 12.62 27.35 14.50
CA ASN A 621 12.86 27.76 15.88
C ASN A 621 11.59 28.44 16.43
N PRO A 622 10.94 27.88 17.46
CA PRO A 622 11.19 26.58 18.10
C PRO A 622 10.96 25.40 17.13
N THR A 623 11.53 24.25 17.45
CA THR A 623 11.51 23.06 16.57
C THR A 623 10.35 22.11 16.87
N CYS A 624 10.09 21.83 18.16
CA CYS A 624 9.08 20.87 18.64
C CYS A 624 8.16 21.40 19.77
N ASP A 625 8.12 22.73 19.96
CA ASP A 625 7.27 23.41 20.94
C ASP A 625 6.66 24.63 20.26
N ALA A 626 5.45 24.50 19.70
CA ALA A 626 4.80 25.59 18.97
C ALA A 626 4.55 26.85 19.84
N TYR A 627 4.65 26.74 21.17
CA TYR A 627 4.35 27.78 22.15
C TYR A 627 5.56 28.23 22.97
N LYS A 628 6.78 27.99 22.48
CA LYS A 628 7.99 28.45 23.15
C LYS A 628 7.98 29.97 23.35
N ALA A 629 8.02 30.38 24.61
CA ALA A 629 8.04 31.78 24.99
C ALA A 629 9.36 32.43 24.55
N VAL A 630 9.26 33.65 24.01
CA VAL A 630 10.42 34.48 23.67
C VAL A 630 10.97 35.09 24.96
N THR A 631 12.22 34.75 25.28
CA THR A 631 12.97 35.30 26.42
C THR A 631 12.98 36.83 26.36
N ASP A 632 12.78 37.48 27.51
CA ASP A 632 12.77 38.95 27.68
C ASP A 632 11.82 39.72 26.75
N ALA A 633 10.78 39.06 26.22
CA ALA A 633 9.78 39.71 25.39
C ALA A 633 9.03 40.82 26.15
N LYS A 634 8.84 41.96 25.47
CA LYS A 634 8.12 43.16 25.98
C LYS A 634 6.69 42.90 26.48
N ARG A 635 6.13 41.71 26.21
CA ARG A 635 4.91 41.17 26.77
C ARG A 635 5.16 39.70 27.18
N PRO A 636 5.00 39.32 28.46
CA PRO A 636 5.08 37.93 28.89
C PRO A 636 4.15 37.01 28.09
N GLY A 637 4.54 35.75 27.87
CA GLY A 637 3.77 34.79 27.09
C GLY A 637 3.73 35.05 25.57
N THR A 638 4.53 36.00 25.07
CA THR A 638 4.77 36.16 23.63
C THR A 638 5.56 34.98 23.10
N THR A 639 5.08 34.37 22.02
CA THR A 639 5.76 33.26 21.34
C THR A 639 6.22 33.71 19.96
N SER A 640 7.25 33.06 19.44
CA SER A 640 7.71 33.23 18.05
C SER A 640 7.72 31.88 17.35
N TYR A 641 7.54 31.90 16.03
CA TYR A 641 7.69 30.71 15.20
C TYR A 641 8.40 31.13 13.91
N ILE A 642 9.65 30.67 13.74
CA ILE A 642 10.60 31.16 12.74
C ILE A 642 10.99 29.98 11.85
N GLY A 643 10.43 29.93 10.64
CA GLY A 643 10.75 28.93 9.62
C GLY A 643 11.67 29.52 8.53
N ARG A 644 12.83 28.91 8.30
CA ARG A 644 13.82 29.36 7.30
C ARG A 644 14.25 28.20 6.40
N SER A 645 14.17 28.37 5.08
CA SER A 645 14.59 27.31 4.17
C SER A 645 16.10 27.03 4.27
N THR A 646 16.49 25.77 4.17
CA THR A 646 17.90 25.36 4.11
C THR A 646 18.54 25.70 2.76
N ASN A 647 17.74 25.84 1.71
CA ASN A 647 18.21 26.12 0.35
C ASN A 647 18.15 27.63 0.04
N SER A 648 19.31 28.21 -0.25
CA SER A 648 19.42 29.61 -0.68
C SER A 648 19.28 29.74 -2.20
N SER A 649 18.20 30.39 -2.66
CA SER A 649 17.98 30.69 -4.08
C SER A 649 18.68 31.99 -4.51
N ALA A 650 18.82 32.21 -5.82
CA ALA A 650 19.29 33.51 -6.34
C ALA A 650 18.37 34.69 -5.96
N SER A 651 17.10 34.43 -5.65
CA SER A 651 16.14 35.39 -5.09
C SER A 651 16.21 35.53 -3.56
N GLY A 652 17.13 34.82 -2.89
CA GLY A 652 17.27 34.76 -1.43
C GLY A 652 16.67 33.50 -0.80
N THR A 653 16.81 33.37 0.52
CA THR A 653 16.25 32.26 1.30
C THR A 653 14.75 32.48 1.55
N ALA A 654 13.93 31.43 1.42
CA ALA A 654 12.51 31.51 1.77
C ALA A 654 12.30 31.52 3.29
N CYS A 655 11.34 32.31 3.78
CA CYS A 655 11.06 32.46 5.21
C CYS A 655 9.58 32.72 5.53
N VAL A 656 9.16 32.28 6.71
CA VAL A 656 7.95 32.75 7.42
C VAL A 656 8.33 32.86 8.89
N ASP A 657 8.41 34.10 9.39
CA ASP A 657 8.62 34.41 10.79
C ASP A 657 7.33 34.99 11.37
N THR A 658 6.92 34.51 12.55
CA THR A 658 5.80 35.09 13.29
C THR A 658 6.20 35.41 14.72
N GLN A 659 5.59 36.44 15.31
CA GLN A 659 5.71 36.75 16.73
C GLN A 659 4.37 37.26 17.27
N PHE A 660 3.80 36.56 18.25
CA PHE A 660 2.43 36.76 18.73
C PHE A 660 2.34 36.81 20.26
N SER A 661 1.63 37.82 20.78
CA SER A 661 1.22 37.91 22.19
C SER A 661 -0.28 37.61 22.33
N ALA A 662 -0.70 37.11 23.49
CA ALA A 662 -2.13 37.03 23.82
C ALA A 662 -2.82 38.40 23.76
N THR A 663 -4.10 38.43 23.37
CA THR A 663 -4.93 39.64 23.38
C THR A 663 -6.38 39.33 23.73
N THR A 664 -7.07 40.27 24.36
CA THR A 664 -8.52 40.21 24.60
C THR A 664 -9.36 40.68 23.41
N LYS A 665 -8.74 41.31 22.38
CA LYS A 665 -9.47 41.75 21.18
C LYS A 665 -9.64 40.59 20.20
N GLN A 666 -10.84 40.00 20.21
CA GLN A 666 -11.30 39.11 19.15
C GLN A 666 -11.56 39.91 17.87
N ALA A 667 -10.59 39.91 16.94
CA ALA A 667 -10.72 40.61 15.66
C ALA A 667 -11.54 39.84 14.62
N TYR A 668 -11.59 38.51 14.74
CA TYR A 668 -12.32 37.61 13.86
C TYR A 668 -13.04 36.54 14.72
N PRO A 669 -14.26 36.12 14.34
CA PRO A 669 -15.04 35.14 15.10
C PRO A 669 -14.52 33.70 14.88
N LEU A 670 -14.81 32.79 15.81
CA LEU A 670 -14.28 31.42 15.75
C LEU A 670 -14.79 30.64 14.52
N ASN A 671 -16.04 30.84 14.11
CA ASN A 671 -16.62 30.19 12.93
C ASN A 671 -15.90 30.55 11.62
N PHE A 672 -15.30 31.74 11.51
CA PHE A 672 -14.43 32.09 10.38
C PHE A 672 -13.21 31.17 10.32
N PHE A 673 -12.53 30.95 11.46
CA PHE A 673 -11.37 30.05 11.52
C PHE A 673 -11.76 28.59 11.23
N VAL A 674 -12.87 28.11 11.81
CA VAL A 674 -13.42 26.78 11.52
C VAL A 674 -13.68 26.61 10.02
N ASN A 675 -14.25 27.61 9.36
CA ASN A 675 -14.48 27.58 7.92
C ASN A 675 -13.17 27.56 7.12
N VAL A 676 -12.30 28.56 7.24
CA VAL A 676 -11.09 28.67 6.38
C VAL A 676 -10.07 27.55 6.60
N THR A 677 -10.03 26.93 7.78
CA THR A 677 -9.12 25.80 8.00
C THR A 677 -9.66 24.49 7.45
N ASN A 678 -10.98 24.37 7.25
CA ASN A 678 -11.66 23.18 6.73
C ASN A 678 -12.15 23.38 5.27
N GLN A 679 -11.76 24.46 4.59
CA GLN A 679 -11.92 24.60 3.14
C GLN A 679 -10.97 23.65 2.41
N ILE A 680 -11.48 23.03 1.35
CA ILE A 680 -10.78 22.04 0.53
C ILE A 680 -9.47 22.61 -0.03
N ILE A 681 -8.37 21.89 0.17
CA ILE A 681 -7.01 22.33 -0.13
C ILE A 681 -6.59 21.90 -1.54
N PHE A 682 -5.94 22.79 -2.27
CA PHE A 682 -5.34 22.48 -3.58
C PHE A 682 -4.12 23.38 -3.86
N ALA A 683 -3.24 22.95 -4.78
CA ALA A 683 -2.16 23.81 -5.30
C ALA A 683 -2.19 23.91 -6.83
N ASP A 684 -2.16 22.77 -7.56
CA ASP A 684 -2.27 22.78 -9.03
C ASP A 684 -3.70 22.56 -9.57
N GLY A 685 -4.64 22.12 -8.73
CA GLY A 685 -6.04 21.87 -9.07
C GLY A 685 -6.35 20.52 -9.71
N LYS A 686 -5.37 19.61 -9.88
CA LYS A 686 -5.60 18.25 -10.40
C LYS A 686 -6.19 17.30 -9.37
N SER A 687 -5.74 17.43 -8.12
CA SER A 687 -6.25 16.70 -6.96
C SER A 687 -6.33 17.64 -5.76
N CYS A 688 -7.28 17.35 -4.88
CA CYS A 688 -7.57 18.13 -3.69
C CYS A 688 -7.38 17.28 -2.43
N ASP A 689 -7.03 17.93 -1.33
CA ASP A 689 -7.08 17.38 0.02
C ASP A 689 -8.30 17.93 0.79
N ASN A 690 -8.84 17.10 1.68
CA ASN A 690 -9.89 17.44 2.61
C ASN A 690 -9.46 17.10 4.06
N MET A 691 -8.54 17.90 4.59
CA MET A 691 -8.19 17.96 6.01
C MET A 691 -9.28 18.66 6.84
N ILE A 692 -10.04 17.88 7.60
CA ILE A 692 -11.10 18.31 8.51
C ILE A 692 -10.54 18.47 9.92
N ARG A 693 -10.46 19.70 10.45
CA ARG A 693 -9.93 20.01 11.78
C ARG A 693 -11.05 20.20 12.81
N PHE A 694 -10.85 19.68 14.02
CA PHE A 694 -11.79 19.73 15.14
C PHE A 694 -11.39 20.77 16.18
N PHE A 695 -12.31 21.68 16.50
CA PHE A 695 -12.12 22.82 17.41
C PHE A 695 -12.82 22.63 18.78
N ASN A 696 -13.26 21.40 19.06
CA ASN A 696 -14.08 21.02 20.21
C ASN A 696 -13.60 19.70 20.86
N THR A 697 -12.28 19.46 20.85
CA THR A 697 -11.64 18.30 21.49
C THR A 697 -10.87 18.74 22.75
N SER A 698 -10.35 17.77 23.52
CA SER A 698 -9.47 18.01 24.69
C SER A 698 -8.25 18.89 24.39
N LEU A 699 -7.88 19.06 23.12
CA LEU A 699 -6.79 19.93 22.65
C LEU A 699 -7.17 21.42 22.58
N SER A 700 -8.47 21.73 22.59
CA SER A 700 -9.02 23.08 22.32
C SER A 700 -10.08 23.52 23.33
N THR A 701 -10.71 22.59 24.06
CA THR A 701 -11.53 22.85 25.24
C THR A 701 -10.67 23.05 26.49
N ALA A 702 -11.27 23.50 27.60
CA ALA A 702 -10.55 23.63 28.87
C ALA A 702 -9.91 22.28 29.30
N PRO A 703 -8.66 22.27 29.82
CA PRO A 703 -7.83 23.44 30.15
C PRO A 703 -7.13 24.11 28.95
N ASN A 704 -7.02 23.43 27.80
CA ASN A 704 -6.25 23.84 26.61
C ASN A 704 -6.98 24.86 25.72
N THR A 705 -7.58 25.89 26.33
CA THR A 705 -8.53 26.80 25.64
C THR A 705 -7.90 27.59 24.49
N ILE A 706 -8.58 27.63 23.33
CA ILE A 706 -8.24 28.48 22.18
C ILE A 706 -8.00 29.93 22.62
N GLN A 707 -6.85 30.50 22.28
CA GLN A 707 -6.46 31.85 22.69
C GLN A 707 -6.39 32.83 21.51
N THR A 708 -7.02 33.99 21.62
CA THR A 708 -6.87 35.09 20.66
C THR A 708 -5.50 35.77 20.81
N VAL A 709 -4.82 36.00 19.69
CA VAL A 709 -3.47 36.59 19.65
C VAL A 709 -3.38 37.81 18.73
N LYS A 710 -2.43 38.70 19.04
CA LYS A 710 -2.03 39.85 18.21
C LYS A 710 -0.51 39.87 18.06
N GLY A 711 -0.01 40.15 16.87
CA GLY A 711 1.41 40.03 16.58
C GLY A 711 1.87 40.67 15.28
N THR A 712 2.98 40.15 14.78
CA THR A 712 3.62 40.50 13.51
C THR A 712 3.90 39.24 12.71
N VAL A 713 3.89 39.36 11.38
CA VAL A 713 4.30 38.31 10.45
C VAL A 713 5.28 38.92 9.45
N ARG A 714 6.40 38.25 9.22
CA ARG A 714 7.33 38.49 8.10
C ARG A 714 7.31 37.25 7.22
N ALA A 715 7.23 37.42 5.90
CA ALA A 715 7.32 36.28 4.99
C ALA A 715 7.98 36.65 3.66
N LYS A 716 8.80 35.74 3.16
CA LYS A 716 9.30 35.73 1.78
C LYS A 716 9.13 34.31 1.25
N ILE A 717 7.98 34.05 0.65
CA ILE A 717 7.56 32.72 0.21
C ILE A 717 6.59 32.87 -0.98
N LEU A 718 6.56 31.93 -1.92
CA LEU A 718 5.69 32.02 -3.10
C LEU A 718 4.20 32.09 -2.68
N PRO A 719 3.40 32.98 -3.27
CA PRO A 719 3.63 33.69 -4.54
C PRO A 719 4.35 35.05 -4.41
N PHE A 720 4.70 35.48 -3.20
CA PHE A 720 5.38 36.76 -2.98
C PHE A 720 6.84 36.69 -3.43
N LYS A 721 7.24 37.61 -4.31
CA LYS A 721 8.63 37.72 -4.82
C LYS A 721 9.55 38.42 -3.82
N ASP A 722 9.02 39.44 -3.16
CA ASP A 722 9.70 40.31 -2.22
C ASP A 722 9.24 40.02 -0.79
N GLU A 723 10.09 40.29 0.19
CA GLU A 723 9.74 40.10 1.61
C GLU A 723 8.61 41.05 2.01
N GLN A 724 7.58 40.50 2.64
CA GLN A 724 6.46 41.23 3.22
C GLN A 724 6.59 41.27 4.74
N VAL A 725 6.16 42.38 5.35
CA VAL A 725 6.06 42.54 6.81
C VAL A 725 4.71 43.14 7.16
N TRP A 726 3.90 42.38 7.90
CA TRP A 726 2.60 42.82 8.39
C TRP A 726 2.65 43.02 9.90
N ASN A 727 2.24 44.22 10.32
CA ASN A 727 2.09 44.59 11.73
C ASN A 727 0.61 44.56 12.10
N ASP A 728 0.33 44.50 13.40
CA ASP A 728 -1.03 44.44 13.95
C ASP A 728 -1.88 43.26 13.42
N VAL A 729 -1.22 42.16 13.06
CA VAL A 729 -1.86 40.91 12.63
C VAL A 729 -2.61 40.28 13.81
N TYR A 730 -3.79 39.72 13.55
CA TYR A 730 -4.62 39.04 14.55
C TYR A 730 -4.89 37.58 14.15
N GLY A 731 -5.01 36.70 15.14
CA GLY A 731 -5.21 35.27 14.93
C GLY A 731 -5.72 34.54 16.17
N ILE A 732 -5.73 33.22 16.07
CA ILE A 732 -5.93 32.30 17.19
C ILE A 732 -4.74 31.36 17.35
N ARG A 733 -4.54 30.89 18.57
CA ARG A 733 -3.50 29.95 18.98
C ARG A 733 -4.19 28.75 19.65
N LEU A 734 -4.00 27.55 19.09
CA LEU A 734 -4.67 26.31 19.52
C LEU A 734 -3.98 25.04 19.03
N ALA A 735 -4.16 23.95 19.77
CA ALA A 735 -4.07 22.59 19.22
C ALA A 735 -5.44 22.16 18.68
N SER A 736 -5.44 21.47 17.54
CA SER A 736 -6.65 20.82 16.99
C SER A 736 -6.31 19.45 16.45
N ALA A 737 -7.17 18.48 16.69
CA ALA A 737 -7.09 17.20 16.00
C ALA A 737 -7.59 17.34 14.56
N PHE A 738 -7.14 16.50 13.64
CA PHE A 738 -7.62 16.48 12.26
C PHE A 738 -7.85 15.06 11.72
N ILE A 739 -8.73 14.95 10.72
CA ILE A 739 -8.85 13.81 9.81
C ILE A 739 -8.48 14.31 8.42
N GLU A 740 -7.59 13.62 7.71
CA GLU A 740 -7.13 13.97 6.37
C GLU A 740 -7.61 12.94 5.34
N ASN A 741 -8.13 13.42 4.21
CA ASN A 741 -8.74 12.60 3.17
C ASN A 741 -8.07 12.93 1.83
N ASN A 742 -6.92 12.28 1.63
CA ASN A 742 -5.95 12.60 0.59
C ASN A 742 -6.39 12.22 -0.85
N TYR A 743 -5.80 12.94 -1.82
CA TYR A 743 -5.84 12.66 -3.27
C TYR A 743 -7.25 12.53 -3.89
N LEU A 744 -8.20 13.30 -3.40
CA LEU A 744 -9.58 13.27 -3.87
C LEU A 744 -9.76 14.17 -5.12
N PRO A 745 -10.54 13.76 -6.13
CA PRO A 745 -10.90 14.63 -7.25
C PRO A 745 -11.61 15.88 -6.76
N CYS A 746 -11.14 17.07 -7.16
CA CYS A 746 -11.68 18.35 -6.67
C CYS A 746 -13.19 18.52 -6.98
N GLU A 747 -13.67 17.96 -8.09
CA GLU A 747 -15.08 17.96 -8.51
C GLU A 747 -16.01 17.28 -7.48
N ASN A 748 -15.51 16.30 -6.70
CA ASN A 748 -16.29 15.61 -5.67
C ASN A 748 -16.78 16.53 -4.55
N PHE A 749 -16.22 17.73 -4.44
CA PHE A 749 -16.55 18.72 -3.43
C PHE A 749 -17.52 19.81 -3.93
N ARG A 750 -18.14 19.67 -5.10
CA ARG A 750 -19.14 20.64 -5.57
C ARG A 750 -20.30 20.77 -4.55
N GLY A 751 -20.51 21.98 -4.04
CA GLY A 751 -21.45 22.26 -2.94
C GLY A 751 -20.89 22.01 -1.52
N TYR A 752 -19.61 21.66 -1.38
CA TYR A 752 -18.99 21.49 -0.07
C TYR A 752 -18.89 22.83 0.66
N GLY A 753 -19.51 22.91 1.83
CA GLY A 753 -19.49 24.10 2.68
C GLY A 753 -20.31 25.28 2.14
N SER A 754 -21.11 25.11 1.08
CA SER A 754 -22.11 26.11 0.69
C SER A 754 -23.24 26.15 1.72
N SER A 755 -23.75 27.35 1.98
CA SER A 755 -25.01 27.54 2.72
C SER A 755 -26.12 27.77 1.71
N ASP A 756 -27.15 26.93 1.74
CA ASP A 756 -28.46 27.20 1.13
C ASP A 756 -29.23 28.27 1.94
#